data_AF-A0A7C3A764-F1
#
_entry.id   AF-A0A7C3A764-F1
#
_cell.length_a   1.000
_cell.length_b   1.000
_cell.length_c   1.000
_cell.angle_alpha   90.00
_cell.angle_beta   90.00
_cell.angle_gamma   90.00
#
_symmetry.space_group_name_H-M   'P 1'
#
loop_
_entity.id
_entity.type
_entity.pdbx_description
1 polymer ?
#
loop_
_entity_poly.entity_id
_entity_poly.type
_entity_poly.pdbx_seq_one_letter_code
_entity_poly.pdbx_strand_id
1 'polypeptide(L)'
;FAGELESSDQGVGETFMAPRPGYWDSEKIGAGAPPIKTVYGWLQIYHGVEMRDGRRIYSLGVVLSDLNDPKRILYRSPEPIIKPGEEDETEEERWYQLNGWVPNVAFTCGVVPKYKDSTEILDEGDELLVYYGAADEVICVAEARIADLIPEEIRRDPQRYYARPRIRIAIMGSWNTDGGVTRHTVPVVEWLRDQGYYVRVFTHYREAPHGRPLDVGDEEFVTRCYTTAGREVDGLKPFDPEPLLRAIDEEGVNVLLLEDLGMLPCEGLIGILPQIKSRGVKIALLNHDNKPKPKDHIFWKCLEHVDAVINFLPEQNEFTSQFYPKDKIYLTDFPCYPVLEIDKGEARRSLGLPEGKRIIITFGEYDFVAPFRALYEMRREDPRIYLLALVYDEEEKAELERRLKELGFERGYDEIRVEISSWMKRAKYVAASDVVVLDKGEGVEGEGAVLSSTCFQVIGWGTPIAARDNRFFIPFRWEVLKYRDDEGLKEGIRLVLNDASFREKLVSRARSFAYRNSPGRIATQILNVFRSILNPISYPSCGRLKRFSGNPILKPRPEVEIEVNGERVRWERLVYNAGAIRIDGITYILYRALGYDGISRIGLAWSRDGLHIDGRPSYPIFCPEIEYYELPEDEEDRRRDHLRNYGMCREIGGCEDPRLTLIGDYIYMTYTAYGEIPQLALAKIKLDDFLRGVREFSSSQEWMELWTKNGPIFYPMDDKDGVLFPE
;
A
#
# COMPACT_ATOMS: atom_id res chain seq x y z
N PHE A 1 -11.42 -16.14 -25.88
CA PHE A 1 -10.26 -15.65 -26.64
C PHE A 1 -9.17 -15.33 -25.64
N ALA A 2 -8.24 -16.27 -25.45
CA ALA A 2 -7.10 -16.18 -24.55
C ALA A 2 -5.84 -16.25 -25.42
N GLY A 3 -4.98 -15.24 -25.34
CA GLY A 3 -3.76 -15.10 -26.14
C GLY A 3 -3.54 -13.65 -26.55
N GLU A 4 -2.34 -13.13 -26.28
CA GLU A 4 -1.80 -11.81 -26.65
C GLU A 4 -2.13 -10.64 -25.70
N LEU A 5 -1.82 -10.82 -24.42
CA LEU A 5 -1.40 -9.75 -23.51
C LEU A 5 -0.44 -10.37 -22.50
N GLU A 6 0.86 -10.06 -22.58
CA GLU A 6 1.80 -10.46 -21.55
C GLU A 6 1.59 -9.53 -20.33
N SER A 7 1.11 -10.09 -19.21
CA SER A 7 1.25 -9.41 -17.93
C SER A 7 2.74 -9.32 -17.64
N SER A 8 3.26 -8.14 -17.30
CA SER A 8 4.61 -8.04 -16.80
C SER A 8 4.71 -8.88 -15.53
N ASP A 9 5.38 -10.03 -15.64
CA ASP A 9 5.67 -11.01 -14.60
C ASP A 9 6.63 -10.46 -13.52
N GLN A 10 6.64 -9.13 -13.32
CA GLN A 10 7.24 -8.51 -12.14
C GLN A 10 6.39 -8.95 -10.95
N GLY A 11 6.77 -10.09 -10.37
CA GLY A 11 6.08 -10.77 -9.28
C GLY A 11 5.63 -9.75 -8.24
N VAL A 12 4.35 -9.36 -8.32
CA VAL A 12 3.84 -8.33 -7.46
C VAL A 12 3.72 -8.95 -6.07
N GLY A 13 4.45 -8.38 -5.10
CA GLY A 13 4.61 -8.97 -3.78
C GLY A 13 3.26 -9.20 -3.10
N GLU A 14 3.04 -10.39 -2.56
CA GLU A 14 1.89 -10.72 -1.73
C GLU A 14 1.95 -9.98 -0.39
N THR A 15 0.79 -9.72 0.22
CA THR A 15 0.75 -9.13 1.57
C THR A 15 1.17 -10.17 2.61
N PHE A 16 2.40 -10.03 3.12
CA PHE A 16 2.96 -10.87 4.21
C PHE A 16 2.31 -10.59 5.56
N MET A 17 2.16 -9.33 5.93
CA MET A 17 1.63 -8.89 7.22
C MET A 17 0.78 -7.64 7.03
N ALA A 18 -0.31 -7.53 7.80
CA ALA A 18 -1.20 -6.36 7.82
C ALA A 18 -1.49 -5.93 9.27
N PRO A 19 -1.98 -4.70 9.48
CA PRO A 19 -2.51 -4.27 10.78
C PRO A 19 -3.62 -5.20 11.28
N ARG A 20 -3.72 -5.38 12.60
CA ARG A 20 -4.74 -6.27 13.22
C ARG A 20 -5.77 -5.44 13.98
N PRO A 21 -7.04 -5.41 13.56
CA PRO A 21 -8.08 -4.71 14.30
C PRO A 21 -8.18 -5.22 15.75
N GLY A 22 -8.27 -4.30 16.71
CA GLY A 22 -8.36 -4.63 18.13
C GLY A 22 -7.04 -4.98 18.83
N TYR A 23 -5.91 -4.93 18.13
CA TYR A 23 -4.57 -5.12 18.71
C TYR A 23 -3.80 -3.79 18.80
N TRP A 24 -2.64 -3.82 19.48
CA TRP A 24 -1.73 -2.66 19.62
C TRP A 24 -1.08 -2.22 18.30
N ASP A 25 -1.23 -3.01 17.24
CA ASP A 25 -0.71 -2.76 15.89
C ASP A 25 -1.85 -2.62 14.86
N SER A 26 -2.95 -1.98 15.27
CA SER A 26 -4.18 -1.85 14.49
C SER A 26 -4.15 -0.78 13.40
N GLU A 27 -3.36 0.29 13.58
CA GLU A 27 -3.38 1.45 12.67
C GLU A 27 -2.37 1.30 11.54
N LYS A 28 -1.12 0.97 11.90
CA LYS A 28 0.00 0.83 10.97
C LYS A 28 1.01 -0.16 11.54
N ILE A 29 1.71 -0.85 10.64
CA ILE A 29 2.93 -1.60 10.94
C ILE A 29 4.06 -1.13 10.04
N GLY A 30 5.30 -1.44 10.42
CA GLY A 30 6.43 -1.36 9.51
C GLY A 30 7.53 -2.34 9.90
N ALA A 31 8.43 -2.59 8.94
CA ALA A 31 9.29 -3.78 8.94
C ALA A 31 10.28 -3.86 10.13
N GLY A 32 10.62 -2.72 10.73
CA GLY A 32 11.55 -2.66 11.86
C GLY A 32 12.96 -3.11 11.47
N ALA A 33 13.54 -4.02 12.25
CA ALA A 33 14.89 -4.55 12.04
C ALA A 33 14.92 -5.77 11.11
N PRO A 34 16.05 -6.08 10.46
CA PRO A 34 16.24 -7.33 9.75
C PRO A 34 15.97 -8.56 10.63
N PRO A 35 15.39 -9.63 10.06
CA PRO A 35 15.12 -10.87 10.79
C PRO A 35 16.43 -11.56 11.20
N ILE A 36 16.44 -12.11 12.40
CA ILE A 36 17.55 -12.90 12.95
C ILE A 36 17.20 -14.38 12.86
N LYS A 37 18.14 -15.19 12.38
CA LYS A 37 17.95 -16.63 12.28
C LYS A 37 18.02 -17.27 13.66
N THR A 38 16.97 -17.99 14.04
CA THR A 38 16.94 -18.81 15.26
C THR A 38 16.70 -20.27 14.91
N VAL A 39 16.92 -21.17 15.86
CA VAL A 39 16.54 -22.59 15.72
C VAL A 39 15.02 -22.81 15.58
N TYR A 40 14.20 -21.78 15.84
CA TYR A 40 12.74 -21.83 15.82
C TYR A 40 12.10 -21.18 14.59
N GLY A 41 12.85 -20.38 13.83
CA GLY A 41 12.30 -19.48 12.81
C GLY A 41 13.13 -18.21 12.60
N TRP A 42 12.70 -17.38 11.66
CA TRP A 42 13.19 -16.01 11.49
C TRP A 42 12.50 -15.10 12.51
N LEU A 43 13.27 -14.62 13.49
CA LEU A 43 12.78 -13.72 14.53
C LEU A 43 12.97 -12.27 14.07
N GLN A 44 11.87 -11.53 13.91
CA GLN A 44 11.90 -10.13 13.53
C GLN A 44 11.24 -9.25 14.59
N ILE A 45 11.93 -8.16 14.94
CA ILE A 45 11.36 -7.09 15.77
C ILE A 45 10.81 -6.01 14.83
N TYR A 46 9.48 -5.90 14.80
CA TYR A 46 8.77 -4.94 13.98
C TYR A 46 8.15 -3.85 14.87
N HIS A 47 7.67 -2.76 14.27
CA HIS A 47 6.92 -1.74 15.00
C HIS A 47 5.45 -1.74 14.58
N GLY A 48 4.60 -1.41 15.53
CA GLY A 48 3.16 -1.29 15.35
C GLY A 48 2.66 0.01 15.96
N VAL A 49 1.57 0.52 15.38
CA VAL A 49 0.94 1.79 15.76
C VAL A 49 -0.47 1.52 16.21
N GLU A 50 -0.81 2.04 17.40
CA GLU A 50 -2.19 2.15 17.87
C GLU A 50 -2.60 3.62 17.96
N MET A 51 -3.90 3.88 17.79
CA MET A 51 -4.49 5.17 18.09
C MET A 51 -5.08 5.12 19.50
N ARG A 52 -4.56 5.95 20.41
CA ARG A 52 -5.06 6.07 21.78
C ARG A 52 -5.27 7.53 22.12
N ASP A 53 -6.49 7.89 22.56
CA ASP A 53 -6.86 9.25 22.94
C ASP A 53 -6.51 10.31 21.86
N GLY A 54 -6.69 9.94 20.58
CA GLY A 54 -6.37 10.80 19.42
C GLY A 54 -4.88 10.96 19.12
N ARG A 55 -4.01 10.16 19.75
CA ARG A 55 -2.56 10.16 19.55
C ARG A 55 -2.09 8.81 19.03
N ARG A 56 -1.13 8.82 18.11
CA ARG A 56 -0.45 7.62 17.64
C ARG A 56 0.61 7.19 18.66
N ILE A 57 0.63 5.92 19.02
CA ILE A 57 1.67 5.34 19.88
C ILE A 57 2.39 4.26 19.08
N TYR A 58 3.70 4.44 18.88
CA TYR A 58 4.54 3.47 18.18
C TYR A 58 5.24 2.62 19.23
N SER A 59 5.02 1.31 19.14
CA SER A 59 5.58 0.31 20.05
C SER A 59 6.29 -0.77 19.24
N LEU A 60 7.12 -1.59 19.90
CA LEU A 60 7.78 -2.72 19.23
C LEU A 60 7.09 -4.05 19.59
N GLY A 61 7.14 -4.99 18.67
CA GLY A 61 6.62 -6.34 18.82
C GLY A 61 7.48 -7.37 18.11
N VAL A 62 7.10 -8.63 18.24
CA VAL A 62 7.82 -9.77 17.68
C VAL A 62 6.96 -10.47 16.64
N VAL A 63 7.55 -10.81 15.50
CA VAL A 63 7.03 -11.81 14.57
C VAL A 63 8.07 -12.90 14.37
N LEU A 64 7.64 -14.15 14.40
CA LEU A 64 8.45 -15.32 14.05
C LEU A 64 7.88 -15.91 12.76
N SER A 65 8.70 -16.06 11.72
CA SER A 65 8.31 -16.75 10.49
C SER A 65 9.10 -18.02 10.24
N ASP A 66 8.56 -18.90 9.39
CA ASP A 66 9.18 -20.18 9.03
C ASP A 66 10.49 -19.98 8.28
N LEU A 67 11.50 -20.81 8.58
CA LEU A 67 12.82 -20.71 7.97
C LEU A 67 12.80 -20.94 6.46
N ASN A 68 11.96 -21.86 5.99
CA ASN A 68 11.92 -22.27 4.58
C ASN A 68 10.92 -21.45 3.76
N ASP A 69 9.88 -20.93 4.42
CA ASP A 69 8.89 -20.06 3.80
C ASP A 69 8.64 -18.85 4.71
N PRO A 70 9.43 -17.76 4.59
CA PRO A 70 9.26 -16.57 5.42
C PRO A 70 7.88 -15.93 5.35
N LYS A 71 7.06 -16.24 4.33
CA LYS A 71 5.67 -15.78 4.23
C LYS A 71 4.75 -16.42 5.26
N ARG A 72 5.22 -17.48 5.93
CA ARG A 72 4.50 -18.21 6.94
C ARG A 72 4.84 -17.66 8.32
N ILE A 73 3.90 -16.92 8.90
CA ILE A 73 3.97 -16.45 10.29
C ILE A 73 3.64 -17.63 11.22
N LEU A 74 4.57 -17.94 12.11
CA LEU A 74 4.45 -18.97 13.16
C LEU A 74 4.02 -18.37 14.50
N TYR A 75 4.42 -17.12 14.76
CA TYR A 75 4.06 -16.38 15.96
C TYR A 75 4.06 -14.88 15.69
N ARG A 76 3.14 -14.15 16.35
CA ARG A 76 3.13 -12.68 16.37
C ARG A 76 2.68 -12.23 17.76
N SER A 77 3.46 -11.37 18.41
CA SER A 77 3.19 -11.00 19.80
C SER A 77 1.80 -10.35 19.95
N PRO A 78 0.98 -10.82 20.92
CA PRO A 78 -0.34 -10.25 21.15
C PRO A 78 -0.25 -8.89 21.87
N GLU A 79 0.84 -8.63 22.60
CA GLU A 79 1.17 -7.35 23.22
C GLU A 79 2.48 -6.75 22.67
N PRO A 80 2.72 -5.44 22.88
CA PRO A 80 4.03 -4.85 22.66
C PRO A 80 5.07 -5.44 23.62
N ILE A 81 6.28 -5.65 23.11
CA ILE A 81 7.45 -6.02 23.94
C ILE A 81 8.11 -4.79 24.60
N ILE A 82 7.81 -3.59 24.09
CA ILE A 82 8.23 -2.31 24.68
C ILE A 82 7.28 -1.20 24.22
N LYS A 83 6.96 -0.26 25.10
CA LYS A 83 6.08 0.88 24.81
C LYS A 83 6.68 2.18 25.37
N PRO A 84 6.47 3.35 24.73
CA PRO A 84 6.88 4.61 25.34
C PRO A 84 6.07 4.95 26.59
N GLY A 85 6.73 5.48 27.62
CA GLY A 85 6.09 6.06 28.80
C GLY A 85 5.58 5.04 29.83
N GLU A 86 6.20 3.87 29.91
CA GLU A 86 5.84 2.80 30.85
C GLU A 86 6.10 3.18 32.32
N GLU A 87 5.45 2.46 33.24
CA GLU A 87 5.41 2.83 34.67
C GLU A 87 6.71 2.56 35.41
N ASP A 88 7.54 1.66 34.90
CA ASP A 88 8.84 1.27 35.43
C ASP A 88 10.00 2.18 34.98
N GLU A 89 9.70 3.24 34.21
CA GLU A 89 10.65 4.24 33.72
C GLU A 89 10.81 5.42 34.71
N THR A 90 12.01 6.00 34.76
CA THR A 90 12.25 7.26 35.49
C THR A 90 11.50 8.43 34.86
N GLU A 91 11.28 9.51 35.61
CA GLU A 91 10.63 10.72 35.07
C GLU A 91 11.37 11.30 33.86
N GLU A 92 12.71 11.26 33.86
CA GLU A 92 13.54 11.71 32.75
C GLU A 92 13.32 10.83 31.50
N GLU A 93 13.31 9.51 31.67
CA GLU A 93 13.07 8.55 30.58
C GLU A 93 11.69 8.72 29.94
N ARG A 94 10.67 8.95 30.76
CA ARG A 94 9.32 9.24 30.27
C ARG A 94 9.28 10.57 29.55
N TRP A 95 9.99 11.58 30.06
CA TRP A 95 9.95 12.94 29.52
C TRP A 95 10.41 12.98 28.06
N TYR A 96 11.60 12.47 27.73
CA TYR A 96 12.09 12.55 26.35
C TYR A 96 11.26 11.67 25.39
N GLN A 97 10.75 10.52 25.84
CA GLN A 97 9.90 9.65 25.02
C GLN A 97 8.53 10.27 24.69
N LEU A 98 7.99 11.10 25.58
CA LEU A 98 6.64 11.66 25.45
C LEU A 98 6.62 13.10 24.92
N ASN A 99 7.77 13.78 24.85
CA ASN A 99 7.84 15.21 24.47
C ASN A 99 8.87 15.52 23.37
N GLY A 100 9.53 14.51 22.79
CA GLY A 100 10.50 14.74 21.72
C GLY A 100 9.88 15.17 20.38
N TRP A 101 10.74 15.30 19.36
CA TRP A 101 10.40 15.73 17.99
C TRP A 101 9.15 15.03 17.42
N VAL A 102 9.04 13.71 17.62
CA VAL A 102 7.81 12.95 17.39
C VAL A 102 7.47 12.18 18.66
N PRO A 103 6.53 12.63 19.49
CA PRO A 103 6.27 12.02 20.80
C PRO A 103 5.59 10.65 20.67
N ASN A 104 5.75 9.81 21.71
CA ASN A 104 5.18 8.45 21.79
C ASN A 104 5.74 7.49 20.74
N VAL A 105 7.04 7.58 20.46
CA VAL A 105 7.71 6.71 19.48
C VAL A 105 8.79 5.85 20.13
N ALA A 106 8.65 4.53 19.97
CA ALA A 106 9.74 3.56 20.02
C ALA A 106 9.84 2.88 18.63
N PHE A 107 10.97 3.07 17.95
CA PHE A 107 11.16 2.61 16.57
C PHE A 107 12.53 1.94 16.42
N THR A 108 12.61 0.73 15.86
CA THR A 108 13.87 0.01 15.69
C THR A 108 14.20 -0.25 14.22
N CYS A 109 15.49 -0.21 13.90
CA CYS A 109 16.04 -0.73 12.64
C CYS A 109 17.18 -1.74 12.86
N GLY A 110 17.55 -2.02 14.12
CA GLY A 110 18.79 -2.69 14.46
C GLY A 110 18.63 -3.58 15.69
N VAL A 111 18.84 -4.88 15.49
CA VAL A 111 18.86 -5.89 16.54
C VAL A 111 20.07 -6.77 16.29
N VAL A 112 20.83 -7.07 17.35
CA VAL A 112 22.00 -7.94 17.27
C VAL A 112 22.01 -8.94 18.43
N PRO A 113 22.63 -10.12 18.26
CA PRO A 113 22.98 -10.95 19.41
C PRO A 113 23.99 -10.20 20.30
N LYS A 114 23.91 -10.41 21.60
CA LYS A 114 24.79 -9.73 22.56
C LYS A 114 26.19 -10.33 22.61
N TYR A 115 26.30 -11.65 22.47
CA TYR A 115 27.55 -12.39 22.65
C TYR A 115 27.99 -13.19 21.41
N LYS A 116 27.15 -13.24 20.37
CA LYS A 116 27.40 -13.91 19.08
C LYS A 116 27.42 -12.89 17.95
N ASP A 117 28.00 -13.23 16.82
CA ASP A 117 27.93 -12.40 15.62
C ASP A 117 26.57 -12.52 14.92
N SER A 118 26.20 -11.49 14.17
CA SER A 118 24.87 -11.39 13.54
C SER A 118 24.54 -12.48 12.52
N THR A 119 25.53 -13.24 12.05
CA THR A 119 25.36 -14.36 11.12
C THR A 119 25.14 -15.70 11.82
N GLU A 120 25.31 -15.75 13.14
CA GLU A 120 25.14 -16.98 13.91
C GLU A 120 23.67 -17.29 14.21
N ILE A 121 23.36 -18.58 14.32
CA ILE A 121 22.02 -19.06 14.66
C ILE A 121 21.82 -18.98 16.18
N LEU A 122 20.69 -18.41 16.59
CA LEU A 122 20.35 -18.25 18.00
C LEU A 122 19.42 -19.35 18.54
N ASP A 123 19.64 -19.71 19.81
CA ASP A 123 18.79 -20.61 20.60
C ASP A 123 18.18 -19.90 21.81
N GLU A 124 17.47 -20.64 22.67
CA GLU A 124 16.74 -20.08 23.82
C GLU A 124 17.62 -19.36 24.86
N GLY A 125 18.90 -19.71 24.94
CA GLY A 125 19.85 -19.16 25.91
C GLY A 125 20.50 -17.85 25.47
N ASP A 126 20.40 -17.50 24.19
CA ASP A 126 21.03 -16.31 23.64
C ASP A 126 20.29 -15.02 24.04
N GLU A 127 21.08 -13.96 24.23
CA GLU A 127 20.62 -12.61 24.54
C GLU A 127 20.71 -11.70 23.30
N LEU A 128 19.73 -10.80 23.16
CA LEU A 128 19.65 -9.81 22.10
C LEU A 128 19.80 -8.39 22.66
N LEU A 129 20.36 -7.51 21.85
CA LEU A 129 20.33 -6.06 22.02
C LEU A 129 19.45 -5.46 20.92
N VAL A 130 18.42 -4.71 21.33
CA VAL A 130 17.50 -4.00 20.45
C VAL A 130 17.79 -2.50 20.54
N TYR A 131 18.31 -1.93 19.46
CA TYR A 131 18.54 -0.50 19.34
C TYR A 131 17.30 0.20 18.80
N TYR A 132 16.81 1.21 19.50
CA TYR A 132 15.59 1.92 19.10
C TYR A 132 15.74 3.42 19.25
N GLY A 133 15.19 4.16 18.28
CA GLY A 133 14.95 5.58 18.37
C GLY A 133 13.82 5.85 19.36
N ALA A 134 14.03 6.85 20.21
CA ALA A 134 13.02 7.35 21.14
C ALA A 134 12.65 8.79 20.77
N ALA A 135 11.38 8.98 20.46
CA ALA A 135 10.76 10.25 20.09
C ALA A 135 11.45 11.05 18.95
N ASP A 136 12.15 10.36 18.04
CA ASP A 136 12.99 10.96 16.99
C ASP A 136 14.04 11.96 17.50
N GLU A 137 14.59 11.74 18.70
CA GLU A 137 15.63 12.61 19.27
C GLU A 137 16.91 11.89 19.70
N VAL A 138 16.76 10.69 20.24
CA VAL A 138 17.86 9.91 20.83
C VAL A 138 17.77 8.44 20.46
N ILE A 139 18.88 7.72 20.62
CA ILE A 139 18.91 6.25 20.48
C ILE A 139 19.15 5.62 21.84
N CYS A 140 18.36 4.60 22.12
CA CYS A 140 18.41 3.79 23.31
C CYS A 140 18.64 2.32 22.94
N VAL A 141 18.98 1.51 23.94
CA VAL A 141 19.12 0.06 23.80
C VAL A 141 18.32 -0.66 24.88
N ALA A 142 17.75 -1.81 24.53
CA ALA A 142 17.08 -2.71 25.45
C ALA A 142 17.51 -4.16 25.20
N GLU A 143 17.35 -5.01 26.21
CA GLU A 143 17.88 -6.37 26.25
C GLU A 143 16.75 -7.39 26.49
N ALA A 144 16.85 -8.57 25.89
CA ALA A 144 16.01 -9.72 26.21
C ALA A 144 16.69 -11.03 25.80
N ARG A 145 16.26 -12.16 26.37
CA ARG A 145 16.61 -13.49 25.87
C ARG A 145 15.67 -13.91 24.76
N ILE A 146 16.13 -14.78 23.87
CA ILE A 146 15.27 -15.43 22.87
C ILE A 146 14.10 -16.16 23.54
N ALA A 147 14.35 -16.83 24.68
CA ALA A 147 13.29 -17.48 25.45
C ALA A 147 12.22 -16.52 26.00
N ASP A 148 12.55 -15.25 26.20
CA ASP A 148 11.59 -14.23 26.64
C ASP A 148 10.69 -13.81 25.48
N LEU A 149 11.25 -13.68 24.27
CA LEU A 149 10.54 -13.20 23.08
C LEU A 149 9.76 -14.28 22.33
N ILE A 150 10.18 -15.54 22.45
CA ILE A 150 9.50 -16.69 21.84
C ILE A 150 8.97 -17.61 22.96
N PRO A 151 7.64 -17.63 23.20
CA PRO A 151 7.06 -18.43 24.26
C PRO A 151 7.41 -19.92 24.14
N GLU A 152 7.53 -20.61 25.28
CA GLU A 152 7.94 -22.02 25.33
C GLU A 152 7.05 -22.93 24.46
N GLU A 153 5.75 -22.66 24.42
CA GLU A 153 4.80 -23.41 23.58
C GLU A 153 5.12 -23.30 22.09
N ILE A 154 5.56 -22.12 21.63
CA ILE A 154 5.98 -21.87 20.25
C ILE A 154 7.34 -22.54 20.00
N ARG A 155 8.27 -22.48 20.95
CA ARG A 155 9.59 -23.11 20.80
C ARG A 155 9.52 -24.63 20.69
N ARG A 156 8.60 -25.25 21.44
CA ARG A 156 8.38 -26.71 21.42
C ARG A 156 7.67 -27.20 20.17
N ASP A 157 6.71 -26.42 19.65
CA ASP A 157 5.98 -26.73 18.43
C ASP A 157 5.65 -25.44 17.66
N PRO A 158 6.60 -24.94 16.84
CA PRO A 158 6.40 -23.69 16.09
C PRO A 158 5.25 -23.77 15.09
N GLN A 159 4.83 -24.98 14.74
CA GLN A 159 3.83 -25.26 13.72
C GLN A 159 2.41 -25.31 14.31
N ARG A 160 2.30 -25.41 15.65
CA ARG A 160 1.05 -25.58 16.40
C ARG A 160 -0.05 -24.58 16.03
N TYR A 161 0.32 -23.32 15.85
CA TYR A 161 -0.62 -22.22 15.60
C TYR A 161 -0.78 -21.93 14.11
N TYR A 162 -0.05 -22.65 13.26
CA TYR A 162 -0.23 -22.54 11.82
C TYR A 162 -1.27 -23.54 11.33
N ALA A 163 -2.47 -23.03 11.09
CA ALA A 163 -3.43 -23.68 10.23
C ALA A 163 -3.77 -22.74 9.07
N ARG A 164 -3.52 -23.17 7.83
CA ARG A 164 -4.12 -22.55 6.65
C ARG A 164 -5.44 -23.26 6.39
N PRO A 165 -6.59 -22.73 6.87
CA PRO A 165 -7.86 -23.33 6.51
C PRO A 165 -7.98 -23.33 4.98
N ARG A 166 -8.50 -24.42 4.41
CA ARG A 166 -8.84 -24.43 2.99
C ARG A 166 -9.95 -23.40 2.77
N ILE A 167 -9.68 -22.35 2.01
CA ILE A 167 -10.66 -21.29 1.73
C ILE A 167 -11.42 -21.63 0.45
N ARG A 168 -12.76 -21.63 0.53
CA ARG A 168 -13.66 -21.81 -0.61
C ARG A 168 -14.72 -20.71 -0.54
N ILE A 169 -14.76 -19.86 -1.56
CA ILE A 169 -15.38 -18.54 -1.51
C ILE A 169 -16.65 -18.53 -2.37
N ALA A 170 -17.74 -18.03 -1.80
CA ALA A 170 -18.86 -17.50 -2.55
C ALA A 170 -18.83 -15.97 -2.45
N ILE A 171 -18.97 -15.28 -3.57
CA ILE A 171 -19.08 -13.82 -3.63
C ILE A 171 -20.47 -13.47 -4.12
N MET A 172 -21.19 -12.63 -3.39
CA MET A 172 -22.42 -11.99 -3.86
C MET A 172 -22.10 -10.54 -4.20
N GLY A 173 -22.04 -10.23 -5.49
CA GLY A 173 -21.61 -8.92 -5.99
C GLY A 173 -21.97 -8.72 -7.47
N SER A 174 -21.42 -7.68 -8.08
CA SER A 174 -21.68 -7.35 -9.49
C SER A 174 -20.64 -8.01 -10.40
N TRP A 175 -21.08 -8.54 -11.55
CA TRP A 175 -20.21 -9.21 -12.51
C TRP A 175 -20.65 -8.96 -13.95
N ASN A 176 -19.67 -8.83 -14.85
CA ASN A 176 -19.88 -8.53 -16.27
C ASN A 176 -20.75 -7.27 -16.51
N THR A 177 -20.54 -6.24 -15.70
CA THR A 177 -21.10 -4.89 -15.90
C THR A 177 -20.00 -3.84 -15.91
N ASP A 178 -20.33 -2.61 -16.31
CA ASP A 178 -19.45 -1.46 -16.18
C ASP A 178 -19.41 -0.87 -14.75
N GLY A 179 -20.24 -1.36 -13.82
CA GLY A 179 -20.41 -0.77 -12.50
C GLY A 179 -19.13 -0.78 -11.65
N GLY A 180 -19.01 0.20 -10.75
CA GLY A 180 -17.87 0.31 -9.84
C GLY A 180 -17.62 -0.93 -8.96
N VAL A 181 -18.68 -1.71 -8.68
CA VAL A 181 -18.55 -2.99 -7.98
C VAL A 181 -17.79 -4.00 -8.84
N THR A 182 -18.27 -4.27 -10.07
CA THR A 182 -17.57 -5.16 -11.01
C THR A 182 -16.11 -4.78 -11.23
N ARG A 183 -15.79 -3.47 -11.28
CA ARG A 183 -14.42 -2.98 -11.49
C ARG A 183 -13.43 -3.37 -10.38
N HIS A 184 -13.85 -3.76 -9.19
CA HIS A 184 -12.92 -4.27 -8.18
C HIS A 184 -13.07 -5.78 -7.96
N THR A 185 -14.27 -6.33 -8.13
CA THR A 185 -14.54 -7.77 -7.99
C THR A 185 -13.79 -8.58 -9.04
N VAL A 186 -13.84 -8.16 -10.31
CA VAL A 186 -13.24 -8.90 -11.45
C VAL A 186 -11.74 -9.16 -11.24
N PRO A 187 -10.87 -8.14 -11.04
CA PRO A 187 -9.43 -8.38 -10.90
C PRO A 187 -9.11 -9.31 -9.73
N VAL A 188 -9.80 -9.15 -8.59
CA VAL A 188 -9.58 -9.98 -7.40
C VAL A 188 -9.99 -11.43 -7.65
N VAL A 189 -11.15 -11.66 -8.26
CA VAL A 189 -11.65 -13.01 -8.56
C VAL A 189 -10.81 -13.72 -9.61
N GLU A 190 -10.45 -13.04 -10.70
CA GLU A 190 -9.58 -13.60 -11.74
C GLU A 190 -8.25 -14.03 -11.11
N TRP A 191 -7.59 -13.16 -10.33
CA TRP A 191 -6.35 -13.50 -9.64
C TRP A 191 -6.50 -14.68 -8.68
N LEU A 192 -7.56 -14.69 -7.84
CA LEU A 192 -7.80 -15.80 -6.92
C LEU A 192 -7.93 -17.14 -7.65
N ARG A 193 -8.66 -17.16 -8.77
CA ARG A 193 -8.84 -18.37 -9.57
C ARG A 193 -7.55 -18.80 -10.26
N ASP A 194 -6.76 -17.86 -10.77
CA ASP A 194 -5.44 -18.14 -11.35
C ASP A 194 -4.46 -18.72 -10.32
N GLN A 195 -4.58 -18.32 -9.06
CA GLN A 195 -3.85 -18.92 -7.93
C GLN A 195 -4.47 -20.24 -7.41
N GLY A 196 -5.50 -20.76 -8.08
CA GLY A 196 -6.12 -22.05 -7.75
C GLY A 196 -7.13 -22.02 -6.59
N TYR A 197 -7.55 -20.83 -6.13
CA TYR A 197 -8.63 -20.74 -5.14
C TYR A 197 -9.99 -21.11 -5.76
N TYR A 198 -10.83 -21.75 -4.95
CA TYR A 198 -12.20 -22.02 -5.33
C TYR A 198 -13.06 -20.78 -5.10
N VAL A 199 -13.63 -20.22 -6.18
CA VAL A 199 -14.50 -19.05 -6.13
C VAL A 199 -15.76 -19.27 -6.96
N ARG A 200 -16.93 -19.02 -6.38
CA ARG A 200 -18.24 -18.89 -7.05
C ARG A 200 -18.72 -17.45 -6.96
N VAL A 201 -19.23 -16.91 -8.06
CA VAL A 201 -19.80 -15.55 -8.12
C VAL A 201 -21.30 -15.67 -8.30
N PHE A 202 -22.06 -15.05 -7.42
CA PHE A 202 -23.51 -14.91 -7.49
C PHE A 202 -23.83 -13.46 -7.79
N THR A 203 -24.49 -13.21 -8.91
CA THR A 203 -24.71 -11.86 -9.42
C THR A 203 -26.16 -11.62 -9.84
N HIS A 204 -26.46 -10.38 -10.19
CA HIS A 204 -27.79 -9.96 -10.60
C HIS A 204 -28.15 -10.50 -12.01
N TYR A 205 -29.43 -10.55 -12.35
CA TYR A 205 -29.87 -10.81 -13.73
C TYR A 205 -29.42 -9.70 -14.69
N ARG A 206 -29.36 -9.98 -16.00
CA ARG A 206 -28.91 -9.00 -17.01
C ARG A 206 -29.96 -7.92 -17.26
N GLU A 207 -31.22 -8.29 -17.08
CA GLU A 207 -32.42 -7.47 -17.16
C GLU A 207 -32.59 -6.59 -15.91
N ALA A 208 -31.90 -6.96 -14.82
CA ALA A 208 -31.90 -6.22 -13.57
C ALA A 208 -30.50 -5.85 -13.06
N PRO A 209 -29.69 -5.11 -13.85
CA PRO A 209 -28.27 -4.97 -13.57
C PRO A 209 -27.95 -3.90 -12.52
N HIS A 210 -26.78 -4.02 -11.91
CA HIS A 210 -26.10 -2.92 -11.23
C HIS A 210 -25.03 -2.36 -12.18
N GLY A 211 -25.18 -1.11 -12.60
CA GLY A 211 -24.51 -0.58 -13.80
C GLY A 211 -25.15 -1.11 -15.09
N ARG A 212 -24.41 -1.04 -16.19
CA ARG A 212 -24.79 -1.50 -17.53
C ARG A 212 -24.14 -2.85 -17.84
N PRO A 213 -24.88 -3.82 -18.39
CA PRO A 213 -24.35 -5.14 -18.72
C PRO A 213 -23.36 -5.04 -19.89
N LEU A 214 -22.24 -5.75 -19.77
CA LEU A 214 -21.29 -5.92 -20.85
C LEU A 214 -21.74 -7.06 -21.79
N ASP A 215 -21.41 -6.92 -23.06
CA ASP A 215 -21.63 -7.92 -24.11
C ASP A 215 -20.53 -9.00 -24.06
N VAL A 216 -20.54 -9.74 -22.96
CA VAL A 216 -19.67 -10.89 -22.69
C VAL A 216 -20.49 -12.00 -22.08
N GLY A 217 -20.15 -13.27 -22.36
CA GLY A 217 -20.78 -14.42 -21.71
C GLY A 217 -20.37 -14.55 -20.25
N ASP A 218 -21.18 -15.26 -19.46
CA ASP A 218 -20.80 -15.59 -18.08
C ASP A 218 -19.91 -16.83 -18.05
N GLU A 219 -18.90 -16.79 -17.19
CA GLU A 219 -18.00 -17.90 -16.92
C GLU A 219 -18.71 -19.01 -16.11
N GLU A 220 -18.20 -20.24 -16.16
CA GLU A 220 -18.79 -21.40 -15.46
C GLU A 220 -19.02 -21.18 -13.96
N PHE A 221 -18.22 -20.31 -13.34
CA PHE A 221 -18.28 -20.02 -11.92
C PHE A 221 -19.26 -18.92 -11.54
N VAL A 222 -19.92 -18.31 -12.51
CA VAL A 222 -20.88 -17.21 -12.32
C VAL A 222 -22.29 -17.76 -12.38
N THR A 223 -23.15 -17.32 -11.46
CA THR A 223 -24.57 -17.66 -11.45
C THR A 223 -25.40 -16.42 -11.19
N ARG A 224 -26.40 -16.16 -12.04
CA ARG A 224 -27.34 -15.04 -11.86
C ARG A 224 -28.53 -15.49 -11.05
N CYS A 225 -28.79 -14.86 -9.91
CA CYS A 225 -29.84 -15.32 -8.99
C CYS A 225 -30.59 -14.21 -8.25
N TYR A 226 -30.39 -12.93 -8.57
CA TYR A 226 -31.15 -11.85 -7.93
C TYR A 226 -31.36 -10.64 -8.84
N THR A 227 -32.29 -9.77 -8.48
CA THR A 227 -32.43 -8.44 -9.07
C THR A 227 -31.73 -7.40 -8.20
N THR A 228 -31.14 -6.35 -8.78
CA THR A 228 -30.47 -5.29 -8.00
C THR A 228 -31.42 -4.72 -6.94
N ALA A 229 -30.93 -4.65 -5.70
CA ALA A 229 -31.65 -4.25 -4.49
C ALA A 229 -32.93 -5.07 -4.19
N GLY A 230 -33.09 -6.24 -4.81
CA GLY A 230 -34.31 -7.06 -4.69
C GLY A 230 -35.53 -6.44 -5.38
N ARG A 231 -35.34 -5.59 -6.40
CA ARG A 231 -36.45 -4.97 -7.13
C ARG A 231 -37.33 -6.01 -7.84
N GLU A 232 -38.63 -5.82 -7.82
CA GLU A 232 -39.57 -6.66 -8.57
C GLU A 232 -39.41 -6.42 -10.08
N VAL A 233 -39.21 -7.50 -10.85
CA VAL A 233 -39.12 -7.47 -12.32
C VAL A 233 -39.92 -8.64 -12.87
N ASP A 234 -40.79 -8.36 -13.84
CA ASP A 234 -41.66 -9.37 -14.44
C ASP A 234 -40.87 -10.58 -14.95
N GLY A 235 -41.26 -11.77 -14.47
CA GLY A 235 -40.64 -13.04 -14.85
C GLY A 235 -39.34 -13.39 -14.11
N LEU A 236 -38.85 -12.51 -13.21
CA LEU A 236 -37.66 -12.76 -12.40
C LEU A 236 -38.02 -12.79 -10.92
N LYS A 237 -37.39 -13.71 -10.17
CA LYS A 237 -37.47 -13.67 -8.70
C LYS A 237 -36.56 -12.56 -8.18
N PRO A 238 -36.99 -11.73 -7.21
CA PRO A 238 -36.09 -10.78 -6.54
C PRO A 238 -34.80 -11.41 -6.02
N PHE A 239 -34.90 -12.63 -5.48
CA PHE A 239 -33.78 -13.43 -5.04
C PHE A 239 -34.11 -14.92 -5.07
N ASP A 240 -33.22 -15.72 -5.67
CA ASP A 240 -33.22 -17.18 -5.60
C ASP A 240 -32.01 -17.65 -4.75
N PRO A 241 -32.22 -18.13 -3.51
CA PRO A 241 -31.14 -18.53 -2.62
C PRO A 241 -30.56 -19.91 -2.94
N GLU A 242 -31.26 -20.75 -3.70
CA GLU A 242 -30.90 -22.16 -3.90
C GLU A 242 -29.49 -22.36 -4.49
N PRO A 243 -29.04 -21.59 -5.50
CA PRO A 243 -27.69 -21.74 -6.02
C PRO A 243 -26.60 -21.49 -4.96
N LEU A 244 -26.80 -20.49 -4.10
CA LEU A 244 -25.87 -20.17 -3.02
C LEU A 244 -25.85 -21.28 -1.97
N LEU A 245 -27.03 -21.75 -1.55
CA LEU A 245 -27.14 -22.83 -0.57
C LEU A 245 -26.51 -24.14 -1.07
N ARG A 246 -26.69 -24.49 -2.35
CA ARG A 246 -26.02 -25.64 -2.96
C ARG A 246 -24.50 -25.49 -3.00
N ALA A 247 -23.97 -24.31 -3.32
CA ALA A 247 -22.53 -24.09 -3.27
C ALA A 247 -21.95 -24.27 -1.85
N ILE A 248 -22.72 -23.92 -0.83
CA ILE A 248 -22.34 -24.17 0.57
C ILE A 248 -22.43 -25.66 0.89
N ASP A 249 -23.57 -26.30 0.63
CA ASP A 249 -23.87 -27.66 1.08
C ASP A 249 -23.14 -28.75 0.27
N GLU A 250 -23.01 -28.56 -1.05
CA GLU A 250 -22.47 -29.57 -1.98
C GLU A 250 -21.03 -29.26 -2.39
N GLU A 251 -20.70 -27.97 -2.57
CA GLU A 251 -19.37 -27.55 -3.01
C GLU A 251 -18.46 -27.14 -1.84
N GLY A 252 -18.93 -27.15 -0.60
CA GLY A 252 -18.13 -26.90 0.60
C GLY A 252 -17.62 -25.47 0.73
N VAL A 253 -18.34 -24.47 0.20
CA VAL A 253 -18.05 -23.05 0.47
C VAL A 253 -18.07 -22.79 1.98
N ASN A 254 -17.04 -22.12 2.49
CA ASN A 254 -16.91 -21.78 3.90
C ASN A 254 -16.72 -20.28 4.17
N VAL A 255 -16.63 -19.46 3.12
CA VAL A 255 -16.63 -18.01 3.21
C VAL A 255 -17.64 -17.43 2.23
N LEU A 256 -18.53 -16.57 2.72
CA LEU A 256 -19.42 -15.74 1.92
C LEU A 256 -18.95 -14.29 1.99
N LEU A 257 -18.53 -13.73 0.87
CA LEU A 257 -18.23 -12.31 0.72
C LEU A 257 -19.46 -11.62 0.12
N LEU A 258 -20.03 -10.68 0.86
CA LEU A 258 -21.07 -9.77 0.37
C LEU A 258 -20.39 -8.49 -0.11
N GLU A 259 -20.73 -8.01 -1.29
CA GLU A 259 -20.23 -6.74 -1.83
C GLU A 259 -21.39 -5.77 -2.00
N ASP A 260 -21.26 -4.57 -1.42
CA ASP A 260 -22.23 -3.48 -1.53
C ASP A 260 -23.68 -3.90 -1.17
N LEU A 261 -24.04 -3.74 0.11
CA LEU A 261 -25.40 -4.05 0.57
C LEU A 261 -26.49 -3.22 -0.12
N GLY A 262 -26.15 -2.07 -0.70
CA GLY A 262 -27.10 -1.24 -1.45
C GLY A 262 -27.59 -1.88 -2.74
N MET A 263 -26.78 -2.75 -3.35
CA MET A 263 -27.15 -3.48 -4.58
C MET A 263 -27.69 -4.89 -4.32
N LEU A 264 -27.46 -5.45 -3.14
CA LEU A 264 -27.88 -6.82 -2.81
C LEU A 264 -29.36 -6.90 -2.38
N PRO A 265 -30.04 -8.04 -2.59
CA PRO A 265 -31.44 -8.24 -2.19
C PRO A 265 -31.54 -8.47 -0.67
N CYS A 266 -31.25 -7.44 0.12
CA CYS A 266 -31.06 -7.54 1.57
C CYS A 266 -32.28 -8.10 2.32
N GLU A 267 -33.50 -7.83 1.87
CA GLU A 267 -34.72 -8.39 2.49
C GLU A 267 -34.74 -9.92 2.44
N GLY A 268 -34.37 -10.49 1.30
CA GLY A 268 -34.24 -11.94 1.13
C GLY A 268 -33.01 -12.50 1.85
N LEU A 269 -31.89 -11.77 1.82
CA LEU A 269 -30.65 -12.21 2.48
C LEU A 269 -30.80 -12.37 3.99
N ILE A 270 -31.44 -11.43 4.68
CA ILE A 270 -31.64 -11.50 6.13
C ILE A 270 -32.33 -12.80 6.54
N GLY A 271 -33.24 -13.32 5.71
CA GLY A 271 -33.92 -14.59 5.96
C GLY A 271 -32.99 -15.82 5.94
N ILE A 272 -31.88 -15.78 5.19
CA ILE A 272 -31.00 -16.94 5.00
C ILE A 272 -29.63 -16.81 5.70
N LEU A 273 -29.15 -15.59 5.99
CA LEU A 273 -27.84 -15.39 6.63
C LEU A 273 -27.70 -16.20 7.95
N PRO A 274 -28.69 -16.28 8.86
CA PRO A 274 -28.60 -17.14 10.03
C PRO A 274 -28.41 -18.63 9.69
N GLN A 275 -29.08 -19.09 8.63
CA GLN A 275 -29.01 -20.46 8.13
C GLN A 275 -27.64 -20.76 7.49
N ILE A 276 -27.01 -19.77 6.87
CA ILE A 276 -25.65 -19.88 6.33
C ILE A 276 -24.64 -19.98 7.47
N LYS A 277 -24.76 -19.14 8.51
CA LYS A 277 -23.88 -19.20 9.68
C LYS A 277 -23.98 -20.52 10.44
N SER A 278 -25.17 -21.10 10.57
CA SER A 278 -25.34 -22.38 11.27
C SER A 278 -24.62 -23.55 10.59
N ARG A 279 -24.24 -23.41 9.31
CA ARG A 279 -23.39 -24.35 8.56
C ARG A 279 -21.89 -24.13 8.77
N GLY A 280 -21.50 -23.17 9.61
CA GLY A 280 -20.10 -22.82 9.87
C GLY A 280 -19.47 -21.89 8.83
N VAL A 281 -20.24 -21.38 7.87
CA VAL A 281 -19.77 -20.38 6.90
C VAL A 281 -19.51 -19.05 7.59
N LYS A 282 -18.36 -18.45 7.29
CA LYS A 282 -18.02 -17.10 7.75
C LYS A 282 -18.45 -16.06 6.73
N ILE A 283 -19.03 -14.96 7.21
CA ILE A 283 -19.61 -13.94 6.35
C ILE A 283 -18.77 -12.68 6.47
N ALA A 284 -18.22 -12.20 5.36
CA ALA A 284 -17.51 -10.94 5.28
C ALA A 284 -18.31 -9.95 4.41
N LEU A 285 -18.24 -8.66 4.74
CA LEU A 285 -18.79 -7.59 3.94
C LEU A 285 -17.65 -6.74 3.37
N LEU A 286 -17.54 -6.65 2.05
CA LEU A 286 -16.77 -5.60 1.39
C LEU A 286 -17.68 -4.39 1.21
N ASN A 287 -17.43 -3.36 2.01
CA ASN A 287 -18.35 -2.25 2.19
C ASN A 287 -18.10 -1.12 1.17
N HIS A 288 -19.16 -0.75 0.46
CA HIS A 288 -19.18 0.36 -0.49
C HIS A 288 -19.97 1.57 0.00
N ASP A 289 -20.65 1.45 1.15
CA ASP A 289 -21.38 2.57 1.72
C ASP A 289 -20.41 3.60 2.30
N ASN A 290 -20.69 4.87 2.01
CA ASN A 290 -19.86 6.01 2.40
C ASN A 290 -20.61 7.02 3.27
N LYS A 291 -21.85 6.71 3.66
CA LYS A 291 -22.68 7.55 4.53
C LYS A 291 -23.27 6.67 5.65
N PRO A 292 -23.27 7.15 6.90
CA PRO A 292 -23.97 6.47 7.98
C PRO A 292 -25.46 6.30 7.66
N LYS A 293 -26.03 5.14 8.00
CA LYS A 293 -27.46 4.85 7.84
C LYS A 293 -28.21 5.03 9.17
N PRO A 294 -29.52 5.35 9.16
CA PRO A 294 -30.36 5.31 10.36
C PRO A 294 -30.25 3.98 11.09
N LYS A 295 -30.34 3.97 12.43
CA LYS A 295 -30.07 2.77 13.26
C LYS A 295 -30.96 1.55 12.93
N ASP A 296 -32.16 1.77 12.44
CA ASP A 296 -33.15 0.75 12.08
C ASP A 296 -33.06 0.30 10.62
N HIS A 297 -32.15 0.89 9.84
CA HIS A 297 -31.95 0.60 8.43
C HIS A 297 -31.53 -0.86 8.20
N ILE A 298 -32.00 -1.44 7.09
CA ILE A 298 -31.75 -2.84 6.72
C ILE A 298 -30.26 -3.21 6.66
N PHE A 299 -29.42 -2.25 6.29
CA PHE A 299 -27.96 -2.33 6.35
C PHE A 299 -27.47 -2.91 7.68
N TRP A 300 -27.88 -2.32 8.81
CA TRP A 300 -27.41 -2.76 10.14
C TRP A 300 -27.92 -4.16 10.50
N LYS A 301 -29.12 -4.52 10.05
CA LYS A 301 -29.68 -5.87 10.25
C LYS A 301 -28.88 -6.94 9.51
N CYS A 302 -28.41 -6.65 8.30
CA CYS A 302 -27.47 -7.53 7.60
C CYS A 302 -26.14 -7.66 8.37
N LEU A 303 -25.61 -6.54 8.89
CA LEU A 303 -24.34 -6.52 9.63
C LEU A 303 -24.37 -7.37 10.91
N GLU A 304 -25.51 -7.58 11.55
CA GLU A 304 -25.64 -8.48 12.72
C GLU A 304 -25.15 -9.91 12.43
N HIS A 305 -25.19 -10.33 11.17
CA HIS A 305 -24.76 -11.65 10.73
C HIS A 305 -23.34 -11.66 10.13
N VAL A 306 -22.75 -10.50 9.88
CA VAL A 306 -21.40 -10.38 9.34
C VAL A 306 -20.37 -10.66 10.44
N ASP A 307 -19.30 -11.39 10.10
CA ASP A 307 -18.16 -11.70 10.99
C ASP A 307 -16.98 -10.74 10.80
N ALA A 308 -16.85 -10.11 9.63
CA ALA A 308 -15.87 -9.06 9.34
C ALA A 308 -16.40 -8.03 8.33
N VAL A 309 -16.16 -6.75 8.58
CA VAL A 309 -16.39 -5.66 7.62
C VAL A 309 -15.05 -5.20 7.07
N ILE A 310 -14.92 -5.16 5.76
CA ILE A 310 -13.72 -4.72 5.03
C ILE A 310 -14.09 -3.40 4.32
N ASN A 311 -13.40 -2.33 4.69
CA ASN A 311 -13.58 -1.00 4.12
C ASN A 311 -12.39 -0.63 3.22
N PHE A 312 -12.60 0.36 2.35
CA PHE A 312 -11.55 0.93 1.51
C PHE A 312 -11.00 2.26 2.03
N LEU A 313 -11.75 2.94 2.90
CA LEU A 313 -11.46 4.28 3.37
C LEU A 313 -11.42 4.34 4.90
N PRO A 314 -10.45 5.04 5.51
CA PRO A 314 -10.40 5.24 6.96
C PRO A 314 -11.69 5.84 7.55
N GLU A 315 -12.33 6.77 6.85
CA GLU A 315 -13.58 7.40 7.29
C GLU A 315 -14.72 6.37 7.41
N GLN A 316 -14.70 5.31 6.59
CA GLN A 316 -15.64 4.21 6.72
C GLN A 316 -15.43 3.42 8.01
N ASN A 317 -14.16 3.21 8.42
CA ASN A 317 -13.87 2.58 9.72
C ASN A 317 -14.39 3.43 10.87
N GLU A 318 -14.18 4.75 10.80
CA GLU A 318 -14.61 5.68 11.85
C GLU A 318 -16.11 5.61 12.10
N PHE A 319 -16.95 5.74 11.08
CA PHE A 319 -18.41 5.68 11.29
C PHE A 319 -18.91 4.26 11.55
N THR A 320 -18.34 3.23 10.90
CA THR A 320 -18.77 1.83 11.12
C THR A 320 -18.51 1.42 12.56
N SER A 321 -17.40 1.89 13.15
CA SER A 321 -17.04 1.61 14.54
C SER A 321 -17.99 2.17 15.60
N GLN A 322 -18.90 3.08 15.21
CA GLN A 322 -19.93 3.61 16.10
C GLN A 322 -21.09 2.63 16.30
N PHE A 323 -21.25 1.65 15.40
CA PHE A 323 -22.38 0.72 15.36
C PHE A 323 -21.96 -0.76 15.28
N TYR A 324 -20.70 -1.04 14.94
CA TYR A 324 -20.16 -2.39 14.76
C TYR A 324 -18.82 -2.55 15.51
N PRO A 325 -18.48 -3.75 16.04
CA PRO A 325 -17.27 -3.95 16.83
C PRO A 325 -15.98 -3.61 16.08
N LYS A 326 -15.13 -2.76 16.69
CA LYS A 326 -13.87 -2.28 16.09
C LYS A 326 -12.89 -3.38 15.71
N ASP A 327 -12.83 -4.45 16.50
CA ASP A 327 -12.01 -5.64 16.30
C ASP A 327 -12.43 -6.49 15.08
N LYS A 328 -13.54 -6.13 14.44
CA LYS A 328 -14.06 -6.79 13.23
C LYS A 328 -14.07 -5.88 12.00
N ILE A 329 -13.49 -4.68 12.10
CA ILE A 329 -13.43 -3.72 11.01
C ILE A 329 -12.02 -3.69 10.45
N TYR A 330 -11.87 -4.05 9.19
CA TYR A 330 -10.62 -4.15 8.46
C TYR A 330 -10.55 -3.07 7.38
N LEU A 331 -9.33 -2.69 7.01
CA LEU A 331 -9.06 -1.76 5.92
C LEU A 331 -8.25 -2.50 4.83
N THR A 332 -8.61 -2.27 3.57
CA THR A 332 -7.90 -2.77 2.39
C THR A 332 -7.82 -1.65 1.36
N ASP A 333 -6.83 -1.68 0.47
CA ASP A 333 -6.78 -0.72 -0.65
C ASP A 333 -7.76 -1.12 -1.77
N PHE A 334 -8.16 -0.16 -2.60
CA PHE A 334 -8.99 -0.43 -3.78
C PHE A 334 -8.13 -1.05 -4.90
N PRO A 335 -8.54 -2.17 -5.51
CA PRO A 335 -7.70 -2.87 -6.48
C PRO A 335 -7.65 -2.15 -7.84
N CYS A 336 -6.47 -2.13 -8.42
CA CYS A 336 -6.25 -1.89 -9.84
C CYS A 336 -6.41 -3.18 -10.64
N TYR A 337 -6.63 -3.04 -11.94
CA TYR A 337 -6.47 -4.17 -12.87
C TYR A 337 -4.98 -4.49 -13.06
N PRO A 338 -4.65 -5.69 -13.58
CA PRO A 338 -3.28 -6.02 -13.92
C PRO A 338 -2.62 -4.93 -14.78
N VAL A 339 -1.34 -4.66 -14.51
CA VAL A 339 -0.51 -3.84 -15.38
C VAL A 339 -0.32 -4.60 -16.69
N LEU A 340 -0.57 -3.92 -17.81
CA LEU A 340 -0.51 -4.52 -19.14
C LEU A 340 0.51 -3.79 -19.99
N GLU A 341 1.28 -4.55 -20.76
CA GLU A 341 2.09 -4.03 -21.85
C GLU A 341 1.37 -4.35 -23.16
N ILE A 342 0.88 -3.30 -23.83
CA ILE A 342 0.12 -3.41 -25.08
C ILE A 342 0.82 -2.55 -26.13
N ASP A 343 1.16 -3.13 -27.28
CA ASP A 343 1.70 -2.35 -28.39
C ASP A 343 0.64 -1.36 -28.92
N LYS A 344 0.97 -0.07 -28.84
CA LYS A 344 0.06 1.01 -29.26
C LYS A 344 -0.31 0.90 -30.74
N GLY A 345 0.63 0.52 -31.61
CA GLY A 345 0.40 0.42 -33.05
C GLY A 345 -0.54 -0.72 -33.40
N GLU A 346 -0.33 -1.89 -32.80
CA GLU A 346 -1.19 -3.06 -32.95
C GLU A 346 -2.59 -2.80 -32.38
N ALA A 347 -2.68 -2.19 -31.20
CA ALA A 347 -3.94 -1.76 -30.62
C ALA A 347 -4.71 -0.85 -31.59
N ARG A 348 -4.04 0.14 -32.20
CA ARG A 348 -4.66 1.01 -33.22
C ARG A 348 -5.14 0.23 -34.44
N ARG A 349 -4.32 -0.65 -35.01
CA ARG A 349 -4.70 -1.45 -36.19
C ARG A 349 -5.89 -2.36 -35.91
N SER A 350 -5.88 -3.04 -34.76
CA SER A 350 -6.96 -3.95 -34.36
C SER A 350 -8.30 -3.24 -34.13
N LEU A 351 -8.25 -1.97 -33.70
CA LEU A 351 -9.42 -1.13 -33.46
C LEU A 351 -9.81 -0.26 -34.67
N GLY A 352 -9.05 -0.31 -35.78
CA GLY A 352 -9.28 0.57 -36.93
C GLY A 352 -9.11 2.06 -36.59
N LEU A 353 -8.20 2.39 -35.66
CA LEU A 353 -7.89 3.76 -35.27
C LEU A 353 -6.69 4.32 -36.07
N PRO A 354 -6.62 5.65 -36.27
CA PRO A 354 -5.57 6.24 -37.09
C PRO A 354 -4.18 6.17 -36.45
N GLU A 355 -3.21 5.57 -37.16
CA GLU A 355 -1.83 5.40 -36.66
C GLU A 355 -1.05 6.72 -36.58
N GLY A 356 -1.28 7.66 -37.49
CA GLY A 356 -0.55 8.94 -37.57
C GLY A 356 -1.14 10.11 -36.77
N LYS A 357 -2.16 9.86 -35.95
CA LYS A 357 -2.83 10.89 -35.13
C LYS A 357 -2.45 10.79 -33.65
N ARG A 358 -2.67 11.89 -32.93
CA ARG A 358 -2.59 11.97 -31.48
C ARG A 358 -3.98 11.73 -30.89
N ILE A 359 -4.23 10.52 -30.41
CA ILE A 359 -5.57 10.10 -29.97
C ILE A 359 -5.81 10.55 -28.52
N ILE A 360 -6.88 11.31 -28.28
CA ILE A 360 -7.35 11.63 -26.94
C ILE A 360 -8.68 10.92 -26.75
N ILE A 361 -8.78 10.11 -25.70
CA ILE A 361 -9.96 9.30 -25.41
C ILE A 361 -10.67 9.75 -24.13
N THR A 362 -12.00 9.72 -24.13
CA THR A 362 -12.84 9.96 -22.94
C THR A 362 -13.94 8.89 -22.82
N PHE A 363 -14.24 8.47 -21.59
CA PHE A 363 -15.29 7.47 -21.25
C PHE A 363 -15.58 7.44 -19.72
N GLY A 364 -16.69 6.84 -19.30
CA GLY A 364 -17.08 6.67 -17.88
C GLY A 364 -18.59 6.81 -17.64
N GLU A 365 -19.00 7.18 -16.41
CA GLU A 365 -20.42 7.25 -15.99
C GLU A 365 -20.94 8.67 -15.64
N TYR A 366 -20.06 9.67 -15.53
CA TYR A 366 -20.41 11.02 -15.03
C TYR A 366 -20.03 12.11 -16.04
N ASP A 367 -20.72 13.27 -15.95
CA ASP A 367 -20.75 14.36 -16.95
C ASP A 367 -19.66 14.33 -18.02
N PHE A 368 -20.02 13.76 -19.17
CA PHE A 368 -19.16 13.61 -20.34
C PHE A 368 -18.82 14.91 -21.03
N VAL A 369 -19.66 15.93 -20.87
CA VAL A 369 -19.70 17.04 -21.83
C VAL A 369 -18.73 18.15 -21.49
N ALA A 370 -18.47 18.39 -20.20
CA ALA A 370 -17.59 19.45 -19.72
C ALA A 370 -16.21 19.54 -20.43
N PRO A 371 -15.44 18.44 -20.61
CA PRO A 371 -14.12 18.54 -21.23
C PRO A 371 -14.16 18.82 -22.75
N PHE A 372 -15.30 18.60 -23.42
CA PHE A 372 -15.34 18.70 -24.90
C PHE A 372 -15.10 20.11 -25.43
N ARG A 373 -15.41 21.17 -24.67
CA ARG A 373 -15.11 22.55 -25.09
C ARG A 373 -13.60 22.72 -25.30
N ALA A 374 -12.81 22.45 -24.27
CA ALA A 374 -11.35 22.48 -24.32
C ALA A 374 -10.79 21.55 -25.41
N LEU A 375 -11.27 20.29 -25.47
CA LEU A 375 -10.78 19.31 -26.43
C LEU A 375 -11.07 19.71 -27.88
N TYR A 376 -12.25 20.25 -28.16
CA TYR A 376 -12.62 20.74 -29.48
C TYR A 376 -11.75 21.91 -29.93
N GLU A 377 -11.49 22.87 -29.04
CA GLU A 377 -10.58 23.98 -29.31
C GLU A 377 -9.18 23.49 -29.66
N MET A 378 -8.62 22.57 -28.86
CA MET A 378 -7.32 21.96 -29.14
C MET A 378 -7.29 21.25 -30.49
N ARG A 379 -8.35 20.49 -30.81
CA ARG A 379 -8.46 19.76 -32.07
C ARG A 379 -8.58 20.69 -33.28
N ARG A 380 -9.16 21.88 -33.12
CA ARG A 380 -9.19 22.93 -34.16
C ARG A 380 -7.82 23.57 -34.35
N GLU A 381 -7.08 23.79 -33.27
CA GLU A 381 -5.73 24.34 -33.28
C GLU A 381 -4.69 23.36 -33.86
N ASP A 382 -4.80 22.07 -33.51
CA ASP A 382 -3.90 21.00 -33.99
C ASP A 382 -4.70 19.88 -34.68
N PRO A 383 -4.78 19.88 -36.03
CA PRO A 383 -5.47 18.85 -36.78
C PRO A 383 -4.89 17.44 -36.66
N ARG A 384 -3.73 17.26 -36.02
CA ARG A 384 -3.15 15.94 -35.73
C ARG A 384 -3.83 15.25 -34.56
N ILE A 385 -4.56 16.00 -33.71
CA ILE A 385 -5.36 15.41 -32.64
C ILE A 385 -6.51 14.60 -33.26
N TYR A 386 -6.90 13.51 -32.59
CA TYR A 386 -8.06 12.70 -32.92
C TYR A 386 -8.86 12.43 -31.65
N LEU A 387 -10.08 12.93 -31.58
CA LEU A 387 -10.92 12.85 -30.39
C LEU A 387 -11.87 11.66 -30.48
N LEU A 388 -11.70 10.70 -29.55
CA LEU A 388 -12.50 9.48 -29.45
C LEU A 388 -13.31 9.49 -28.15
N ALA A 389 -14.61 9.22 -28.24
CA ALA A 389 -15.45 8.97 -27.07
C ALA A 389 -16.04 7.56 -27.10
N LEU A 390 -16.04 6.88 -25.95
CA LEU A 390 -16.74 5.60 -25.80
C LEU A 390 -17.99 5.80 -24.95
N VAL A 391 -19.12 5.31 -25.45
CA VAL A 391 -20.43 5.28 -24.78
C VAL A 391 -20.96 3.84 -24.75
N TYR A 392 -22.00 3.57 -23.99
CA TYR A 392 -22.47 2.21 -23.78
C TYR A 392 -23.65 1.80 -24.68
N ASP A 393 -24.42 2.75 -25.22
CA ASP A 393 -25.48 2.43 -26.18
C ASP A 393 -25.73 3.57 -27.17
N GLU A 394 -26.61 3.30 -28.14
CA GLU A 394 -27.00 4.27 -29.16
C GLU A 394 -27.81 5.44 -28.59
N GLU A 395 -28.46 5.28 -27.44
CA GLU A 395 -29.21 6.36 -26.78
C GLU A 395 -28.24 7.38 -26.16
N GLU A 396 -27.23 6.93 -25.42
CA GLU A 396 -26.15 7.77 -24.90
C GLU A 396 -25.38 8.46 -26.02
N LYS A 397 -25.13 7.74 -27.12
CA LYS A 397 -24.50 8.33 -28.30
C LYS A 397 -25.33 9.50 -28.84
N ALA A 398 -26.61 9.28 -29.10
CA ALA A 398 -27.50 10.30 -29.61
C ALA A 398 -27.63 11.48 -28.63
N GLU A 399 -27.67 11.21 -27.33
CA GLU A 399 -27.73 12.23 -26.30
C GLU A 399 -26.45 13.09 -26.26
N LEU A 400 -25.28 12.45 -26.32
CA LEU A 400 -24.00 13.15 -26.37
C LEU A 400 -23.91 14.03 -27.63
N GLU A 401 -24.26 13.49 -28.80
CA GLU A 401 -24.29 14.24 -30.05
C GLU A 401 -25.22 15.46 -29.99
N ARG A 402 -26.41 15.29 -29.39
CA ARG A 402 -27.37 16.37 -29.18
C ARG A 402 -26.80 17.46 -28.27
N ARG A 403 -26.29 17.10 -27.09
CA ARG A 403 -25.72 18.07 -26.13
C ARG A 403 -24.54 18.82 -26.73
N LEU A 404 -23.67 18.14 -27.47
CA LEU A 404 -22.53 18.79 -28.13
C LEU A 404 -22.99 19.78 -29.21
N LYS A 405 -24.01 19.43 -29.99
CA LYS A 405 -24.62 20.34 -30.96
C LYS A 405 -25.24 21.58 -30.32
N GLU A 406 -25.95 21.42 -29.20
CA GLU A 406 -26.56 22.54 -28.45
C GLU A 406 -25.49 23.52 -27.93
N LEU A 407 -24.31 23.03 -27.59
CA LEU A 407 -23.18 23.84 -27.14
C LEU A 407 -22.33 24.43 -28.28
N GLY A 408 -22.68 24.18 -29.55
CA GLY A 408 -21.92 24.66 -30.71
C GLY A 408 -20.64 23.86 -31.02
N PHE A 409 -20.58 22.62 -30.53
CA PHE A 409 -19.50 21.68 -30.74
C PHE A 409 -19.98 20.48 -31.58
N GLU A 410 -20.78 20.70 -32.63
CA GLU A 410 -21.30 19.60 -33.47
C GLU A 410 -20.22 18.76 -34.16
N ARG A 411 -18.96 19.21 -34.14
CA ARG A 411 -17.75 18.48 -34.57
C ARG A 411 -16.72 18.34 -33.44
N GLY A 412 -17.21 18.30 -32.19
CA GLY A 412 -16.44 18.19 -30.95
C GLY A 412 -15.66 16.88 -30.80
N TYR A 413 -15.89 15.92 -31.68
CA TYR A 413 -15.24 14.62 -31.72
C TYR A 413 -14.90 14.25 -33.16
N ASP A 414 -13.93 13.35 -33.35
CA ASP A 414 -13.70 12.69 -34.63
C ASP A 414 -14.49 11.36 -34.70
N GLU A 415 -14.69 10.68 -33.57
CA GLU A 415 -15.50 9.45 -33.49
C GLU A 415 -16.15 9.24 -32.10
N ILE A 416 -17.43 8.84 -32.09
CA ILE A 416 -18.13 8.30 -30.90
C ILE A 416 -18.49 6.84 -31.18
N ARG A 417 -17.98 5.92 -30.35
CA ARG A 417 -18.24 4.48 -30.47
C ARG A 417 -19.11 3.98 -29.32
N VAL A 418 -20.07 3.14 -29.66
CA VAL A 418 -20.75 2.28 -28.69
C VAL A 418 -19.83 1.10 -28.38
N GLU A 419 -19.42 0.95 -27.13
CA GLU A 419 -18.46 -0.07 -26.71
C GLU A 419 -18.80 -0.66 -25.33
N ILE A 420 -19.51 -1.80 -25.36
CA ILE A 420 -19.93 -2.59 -24.18
C ILE A 420 -19.15 -3.89 -24.03
N SER A 421 -17.98 -4.01 -24.65
CA SER A 421 -17.18 -5.23 -24.58
C SER A 421 -16.41 -5.39 -23.26
N SER A 422 -15.67 -6.51 -23.18
CA SER A 422 -14.76 -6.82 -22.07
C SER A 422 -13.82 -5.68 -21.70
N TRP A 423 -13.37 -5.67 -20.44
CA TRP A 423 -12.36 -4.75 -19.95
C TRP A 423 -11.03 -4.85 -20.74
N MET A 424 -10.67 -6.02 -21.29
CA MET A 424 -9.47 -6.19 -22.12
C MET A 424 -9.54 -5.39 -23.42
N LYS A 425 -10.72 -5.34 -24.06
CA LYS A 425 -10.90 -4.51 -25.26
C LYS A 425 -10.85 -3.02 -24.91
N ARG A 426 -11.34 -2.62 -23.73
CA ARG A 426 -11.13 -1.27 -23.18
C ARG A 426 -9.64 -0.97 -22.97
N ALA A 427 -8.85 -1.94 -22.49
CA ALA A 427 -7.41 -1.78 -22.36
C ALA A 427 -6.73 -1.49 -23.70
N LYS A 428 -7.16 -2.14 -24.79
CA LYS A 428 -6.69 -1.81 -26.14
C LYS A 428 -7.00 -0.38 -26.55
N TYR A 429 -8.21 0.13 -26.25
CA TYR A 429 -8.54 1.54 -26.53
C TYR A 429 -7.66 2.52 -25.74
N VAL A 430 -7.43 2.23 -24.46
CA VAL A 430 -6.57 3.05 -23.61
C VAL A 430 -5.14 3.03 -24.16
N ALA A 431 -4.56 1.87 -24.44
CA ALA A 431 -3.20 1.74 -24.96
C ALA A 431 -3.03 2.34 -26.37
N ALA A 432 -4.07 2.27 -27.22
CA ALA A 432 -4.08 2.92 -28.53
C ALA A 432 -4.04 4.46 -28.43
N SER A 433 -4.42 5.01 -27.28
CA SER A 433 -4.54 6.45 -27.04
C SER A 433 -3.23 7.10 -26.58
N ASP A 434 -3.14 8.41 -26.73
CA ASP A 434 -2.02 9.22 -26.24
C ASP A 434 -2.35 9.92 -24.91
N VAL A 435 -3.64 10.19 -24.66
CA VAL A 435 -4.15 10.71 -23.38
C VAL A 435 -5.54 10.15 -23.11
N VAL A 436 -5.81 9.76 -21.86
CA VAL A 436 -7.16 9.50 -21.35
C VAL A 436 -7.63 10.72 -20.55
N VAL A 437 -8.84 11.21 -20.82
CA VAL A 437 -9.45 12.32 -20.07
C VAL A 437 -10.59 11.77 -19.21
N LEU A 438 -10.51 11.98 -17.89
CA LEU A 438 -11.53 11.58 -16.92
C LEU A 438 -11.99 12.80 -16.09
N ASP A 439 -13.10 13.43 -16.50
CA ASP A 439 -13.55 14.68 -15.87
C ASP A 439 -14.39 14.45 -14.60
N LYS A 440 -15.43 13.62 -14.70
CA LYS A 440 -16.42 13.37 -13.63
C LYS A 440 -17.17 14.61 -13.11
N GLY A 441 -17.11 15.74 -13.81
CA GLY A 441 -17.88 16.95 -13.53
C GLY A 441 -17.37 17.79 -12.35
N GLU A 442 -17.89 19.01 -12.24
CA GLU A 442 -17.48 20.02 -11.24
C GLU A 442 -18.17 19.88 -9.87
N GLY A 443 -19.12 18.96 -9.72
CA GLY A 443 -19.92 18.91 -8.50
C GLY A 443 -20.88 17.73 -8.36
N VAL A 444 -20.58 16.57 -8.98
CA VAL A 444 -21.45 15.40 -8.81
C VAL A 444 -21.23 14.83 -7.40
N GLU A 445 -22.07 15.26 -6.46
CA GLU A 445 -22.44 14.45 -5.30
C GLU A 445 -23.21 13.22 -5.83
N GLY A 446 -22.50 12.29 -6.45
CA GLY A 446 -23.06 10.97 -6.69
C GLY A 446 -23.41 10.40 -5.31
N GLU A 447 -24.68 10.05 -5.10
CA GLU A 447 -25.12 9.30 -3.92
C GLU A 447 -24.39 7.96 -3.92
N GLY A 448 -23.19 7.89 -3.33
CA GLY A 448 -22.48 6.64 -3.08
C GLY A 448 -21.03 6.60 -3.56
N ALA A 449 -20.68 7.14 -4.73
CA ALA A 449 -19.31 7.02 -5.26
C ALA A 449 -18.34 8.04 -4.63
N VAL A 450 -17.24 7.54 -4.06
CA VAL A 450 -16.17 8.37 -3.44
C VAL A 450 -14.86 8.30 -4.21
N LEU A 451 -14.61 7.20 -4.95
CA LEU A 451 -13.38 6.98 -5.70
C LEU A 451 -13.63 6.83 -7.21
N SER A 452 -12.61 7.09 -8.01
CA SER A 452 -12.65 6.83 -9.45
C SER A 452 -12.30 5.38 -9.80
N SER A 453 -13.28 4.47 -9.68
CA SER A 453 -13.10 3.05 -10.07
C SER A 453 -12.62 2.88 -11.52
N THR A 454 -13.04 3.79 -12.41
CA THR A 454 -12.54 3.88 -13.80
C THR A 454 -11.04 4.18 -13.85
N CYS A 455 -10.54 5.09 -13.01
CA CYS A 455 -9.12 5.40 -12.95
C CYS A 455 -8.31 4.21 -12.41
N PHE A 456 -8.77 3.58 -11.32
CA PHE A 456 -8.16 2.34 -10.80
C PHE A 456 -8.10 1.23 -11.86
N GLN A 457 -9.12 1.12 -12.71
CA GLN A 457 -9.14 0.13 -13.80
C GLN A 457 -8.05 0.40 -14.85
N VAL A 458 -7.83 1.65 -15.26
CA VAL A 458 -7.04 1.93 -16.48
C VAL A 458 -5.63 2.48 -16.23
N ILE A 459 -5.30 2.88 -15.00
CA ILE A 459 -4.04 3.55 -14.65
C ILE A 459 -2.78 2.73 -14.96
N GLY A 460 -2.90 1.39 -14.95
CA GLY A 460 -1.80 0.47 -15.23
C GLY A 460 -1.53 0.19 -16.72
N TRP A 461 -2.29 0.76 -17.67
CA TRP A 461 -2.26 0.33 -19.08
C TRP A 461 -1.39 1.20 -20.01
N GLY A 462 -0.51 2.02 -19.44
CA GLY A 462 0.55 2.70 -20.19
C GLY A 462 0.16 4.02 -20.87
N THR A 463 -1.04 4.53 -20.64
CA THR A 463 -1.49 5.82 -21.21
C THR A 463 -1.70 6.86 -20.10
N PRO A 464 -1.12 8.07 -20.24
CA PRO A 464 -1.34 9.16 -19.30
C PRO A 464 -2.81 9.51 -19.10
N ILE A 465 -3.18 9.81 -17.86
CA ILE A 465 -4.54 10.23 -17.48
C ILE A 465 -4.52 11.71 -17.10
N ALA A 466 -5.35 12.51 -17.75
CA ALA A 466 -5.72 13.85 -17.32
C ALA A 466 -7.08 13.78 -16.61
N ALA A 467 -7.12 14.17 -15.35
CA ALA A 467 -8.30 14.08 -14.50
C ALA A 467 -8.63 15.42 -13.83
N ARG A 468 -9.92 15.72 -13.65
CA ARG A 468 -10.32 16.92 -12.92
C ARG A 468 -9.92 16.80 -11.44
N ASP A 469 -9.42 17.88 -10.87
CA ASP A 469 -9.07 17.96 -9.44
C ASP A 469 -10.33 18.00 -8.57
N ASN A 470 -10.86 16.81 -8.26
CA ASN A 470 -12.03 16.62 -7.42
C ASN A 470 -11.88 15.40 -6.49
N ARG A 471 -12.89 15.15 -5.65
CA ARG A 471 -12.84 14.11 -4.61
C ARG A 471 -12.55 12.70 -5.13
N PHE A 472 -12.98 12.38 -6.35
CA PHE A 472 -12.83 11.04 -6.92
C PHE A 472 -11.36 10.67 -7.21
N PHE A 473 -10.51 11.68 -7.37
CA PHE A 473 -9.10 11.52 -7.69
C PHE A 473 -8.17 11.87 -6.52
N ILE A 474 -8.68 11.99 -5.29
CA ILE A 474 -7.88 12.19 -4.08
C ILE A 474 -6.79 11.10 -3.91
N PRO A 475 -7.05 9.80 -4.18
CA PRO A 475 -6.02 8.77 -4.03
C PRO A 475 -4.81 8.94 -4.93
N PHE A 476 -4.97 9.63 -6.07
CA PHE A 476 -3.90 9.84 -7.05
C PHE A 476 -3.29 11.22 -6.82
N ARG A 477 -2.03 11.28 -6.40
CA ARG A 477 -1.33 12.52 -6.10
C ARG A 477 -0.45 12.96 -7.27
N TRP A 478 0.39 12.03 -7.74
CA TRP A 478 1.45 12.26 -8.72
C TRP A 478 1.30 11.38 -9.96
N GLU A 479 0.34 10.46 -9.93
CA GLU A 479 0.13 9.41 -10.90
C GLU A 479 -0.82 9.80 -12.03
N VAL A 480 -1.60 10.86 -11.82
CA VAL A 480 -2.51 11.44 -12.81
C VAL A 480 -2.25 12.94 -12.91
N LEU A 481 -2.38 13.48 -14.12
CA LEU A 481 -2.33 14.92 -14.33
C LEU A 481 -3.65 15.54 -13.87
N LYS A 482 -3.61 16.44 -12.90
CA LYS A 482 -4.81 17.12 -12.39
C LYS A 482 -5.02 18.47 -13.06
N TYR A 483 -6.26 18.77 -13.43
CA TYR A 483 -6.67 20.08 -13.97
C TYR A 483 -7.92 20.62 -13.26
N ARG A 484 -8.12 21.94 -13.28
CA ARG A 484 -9.26 22.61 -12.61
C ARG A 484 -10.23 23.27 -13.56
N ASP A 485 -9.75 23.70 -14.72
CA ASP A 485 -10.49 24.40 -15.75
C ASP A 485 -10.00 24.00 -17.15
N ASP A 486 -10.64 24.56 -18.18
CA ASP A 486 -10.33 24.28 -19.57
C ASP A 486 -8.89 24.63 -19.96
N GLU A 487 -8.36 25.77 -19.50
CA GLU A 487 -6.97 26.14 -19.83
C GLU A 487 -5.98 25.16 -19.19
N GLY A 488 -6.19 24.80 -17.92
CA GLY A 488 -5.38 23.79 -17.24
C GLY A 488 -5.45 22.42 -17.93
N LEU A 489 -6.61 22.02 -18.43
CA LEU A 489 -6.75 20.79 -19.24
C LEU A 489 -5.93 20.89 -20.53
N LYS A 490 -6.05 22.01 -21.25
CA LYS A 490 -5.33 22.23 -22.52
C LYS A 490 -3.82 22.24 -22.30
N GLU A 491 -3.32 22.95 -21.30
CA GLU A 491 -1.91 23.00 -20.93
C GLU A 491 -1.39 21.62 -20.54
N GLY A 492 -2.11 20.89 -19.69
CA GLY A 492 -1.73 19.56 -19.25
C GLY A 492 -1.65 18.56 -20.40
N ILE A 493 -2.62 18.55 -21.31
CA ILE A 493 -2.58 17.70 -22.50
C ILE A 493 -1.42 18.10 -23.42
N ARG A 494 -1.17 19.39 -23.64
CA ARG A 494 -0.02 19.85 -24.45
C ARG A 494 1.30 19.40 -23.85
N LEU A 495 1.43 19.42 -22.52
CA LEU A 495 2.61 18.94 -21.81
C LEU A 495 2.80 17.43 -22.07
N VAL A 496 1.76 16.63 -21.85
CA VAL A 496 1.80 15.17 -22.09
C VAL A 496 2.15 14.82 -23.54
N LEU A 497 1.60 15.55 -24.51
CA LEU A 497 1.78 15.26 -25.94
C LEU A 497 3.16 15.69 -26.47
N ASN A 498 3.77 16.72 -25.88
CA ASN A 498 4.98 17.34 -26.44
C ASN A 498 6.24 17.12 -25.59
N ASP A 499 6.12 16.75 -24.31
CA ASP A 499 7.24 16.44 -23.43
C ASP A 499 7.30 14.93 -23.14
N ALA A 500 8.31 14.26 -23.72
CA ALA A 500 8.51 12.83 -23.55
C ALA A 500 8.94 12.46 -22.11
N SER A 501 9.79 13.28 -21.49
CA SER A 501 10.30 13.04 -20.14
C SER A 501 9.17 13.16 -19.11
N PHE A 502 8.35 14.19 -19.22
CA PHE A 502 7.17 14.35 -18.36
C PHE A 502 6.21 13.16 -18.50
N ARG A 503 5.94 12.75 -19.74
CA ARG A 503 5.05 11.61 -20.02
C ARG A 503 5.59 10.30 -19.43
N GLU A 504 6.88 10.03 -19.58
CA GLU A 504 7.52 8.83 -19.02
C GLU A 504 7.47 8.83 -17.49
N LYS A 505 7.78 9.96 -16.84
CA LYS A 505 7.66 10.10 -15.38
C LYS A 505 6.22 9.84 -14.90
N LEU A 506 5.22 10.41 -15.58
CA LEU A 506 3.81 10.24 -15.22
C LEU A 506 3.34 8.79 -15.38
N VAL A 507 3.67 8.13 -16.50
CA VAL A 507 3.31 6.72 -16.74
C VAL A 507 4.03 5.79 -15.75
N SER A 508 5.29 6.09 -15.41
CA SER A 508 6.06 5.31 -14.43
C SER A 508 5.41 5.36 -13.04
N ARG A 509 5.00 6.55 -12.58
CA ARG A 509 4.23 6.74 -11.34
C ARG A 509 2.87 6.02 -11.37
N ALA A 510 2.15 6.12 -12.48
CA ALA A 510 0.88 5.43 -12.69
C ALA A 510 1.01 3.90 -12.60
N ARG A 511 2.03 3.32 -13.23
CA ARG A 511 2.33 1.88 -13.14
C ARG A 511 2.71 1.46 -11.73
N SER A 512 3.53 2.24 -11.04
CA SER A 512 3.89 1.95 -9.65
C SER A 512 2.67 1.90 -8.73
N PHE A 513 1.74 2.85 -8.86
CA PHE A 513 0.48 2.83 -8.14
C PHE A 513 -0.36 1.59 -8.47
N ALA A 514 -0.43 1.22 -9.75
CA ALA A 514 -1.12 0.00 -10.17
C ALA A 514 -0.48 -1.26 -9.56
N TYR A 515 0.84 -1.34 -9.46
CA TYR A 515 1.53 -2.45 -8.78
C TYR A 515 1.25 -2.49 -7.27
N ARG A 516 1.29 -1.34 -6.59
CA ARG A 516 0.95 -1.23 -5.16
C ARG A 516 -0.48 -1.68 -4.87
N ASN A 517 -1.38 -1.43 -5.81
CA ASN A 517 -2.79 -1.78 -5.72
C ASN A 517 -3.15 -3.00 -6.59
N SER A 518 -2.18 -3.85 -6.90
CA SER A 518 -2.38 -4.99 -7.78
C SER A 518 -3.42 -5.98 -7.24
N PRO A 519 -4.07 -6.76 -8.11
CA PRO A 519 -5.05 -7.75 -7.68
C PRO A 519 -4.52 -8.71 -6.62
N GLY A 520 -3.27 -9.18 -6.75
CA GLY A 520 -2.67 -10.11 -5.79
C GLY A 520 -2.42 -9.51 -4.41
N ARG A 521 -2.03 -8.24 -4.33
CA ARG A 521 -1.87 -7.54 -3.04
C ARG A 521 -3.20 -7.42 -2.31
N ILE A 522 -4.24 -6.97 -3.01
CA ILE A 522 -5.57 -6.76 -2.41
C ILE A 522 -6.22 -8.10 -2.08
N ALA A 523 -6.14 -9.08 -2.98
CA ALA A 523 -6.67 -10.42 -2.74
C ALA A 523 -6.02 -11.08 -1.51
N THR A 524 -4.71 -10.92 -1.32
CA THR A 524 -4.01 -11.46 -0.13
C THR A 524 -4.37 -10.73 1.16
N GLN A 525 -4.66 -9.41 1.11
CA GLN A 525 -5.24 -8.67 2.25
C GLN A 525 -6.61 -9.26 2.64
N ILE A 526 -7.50 -9.46 1.66
CA ILE A 526 -8.83 -10.06 1.89
C ILE A 526 -8.72 -11.50 2.41
N LEU A 527 -7.82 -12.31 1.84
CA LEU A 527 -7.56 -13.68 2.31
C LEU A 527 -7.04 -13.71 3.76
N ASN A 528 -6.25 -12.71 4.18
CA ASN A 528 -5.83 -12.60 5.58
C ASN A 528 -7.00 -12.35 6.53
N VAL A 529 -7.99 -11.55 6.11
CA VAL A 529 -9.26 -11.39 6.85
C VAL A 529 -10.03 -12.71 6.89
N PHE A 530 -10.12 -13.45 5.78
CA PHE A 530 -10.80 -14.74 5.77
C PHE A 530 -10.14 -15.76 6.70
N ARG A 531 -8.80 -15.79 6.74
CA ARG A 531 -8.03 -16.63 7.67
C ARG A 531 -8.33 -16.27 9.12
N SER A 532 -8.38 -14.97 9.46
CA SER A 532 -8.62 -14.53 10.84
C SER A 532 -10.02 -14.90 11.35
N ILE A 533 -11.05 -14.85 10.49
CA ILE A 533 -12.42 -15.23 10.89
C ILE A 533 -12.70 -16.73 10.83
N LEU A 534 -12.04 -17.48 9.95
CA LEU A 534 -12.15 -18.94 9.87
C LEU A 534 -11.40 -19.63 11.02
N ASN A 535 -10.22 -19.13 11.36
CA ASN A 535 -9.37 -19.68 12.40
C ASN A 535 -8.73 -18.54 13.22
N PRO A 536 -9.47 -17.97 14.21
CA PRO A 536 -8.93 -16.92 15.06
C PRO A 536 -7.81 -17.49 15.93
N ILE A 537 -6.57 -17.11 15.63
CA ILE A 537 -5.39 -17.53 16.39
C ILE A 537 -5.23 -16.63 17.60
N SER A 538 -5.17 -17.22 18.79
CA SER A 538 -4.74 -16.56 20.02
C SER A 538 -3.34 -17.06 20.35
N TYR A 539 -2.36 -16.19 20.13
CA TYR A 539 -0.97 -16.46 20.48
C TYR A 539 -0.76 -16.28 22.00
N PRO A 540 0.15 -17.05 22.63
CA PRO A 540 0.53 -16.81 24.01
C PRO A 540 1.32 -15.50 24.14
N SER A 541 1.17 -14.80 25.26
CA SER A 541 1.99 -13.62 25.58
C SER A 541 3.47 -13.99 25.69
N CYS A 542 4.34 -13.08 25.30
CA CYS A 542 5.79 -13.17 25.50
C CYS A 542 6.25 -12.20 26.61
N GLY A 543 7.53 -12.31 26.98
CA GLY A 543 8.20 -11.35 27.84
C GLY A 543 8.40 -9.99 27.18
N ARG A 544 8.94 -9.05 27.96
CA ARG A 544 9.23 -7.67 27.54
C ARG A 544 10.73 -7.42 27.44
N LEU A 545 11.10 -6.43 26.63
CA LEU A 545 12.47 -5.92 26.62
C LEU A 545 12.76 -5.18 27.92
N LYS A 546 13.97 -5.37 28.45
CA LYS A 546 14.48 -4.62 29.59
C LYS A 546 15.33 -3.45 29.09
N ARG A 547 14.92 -2.22 29.35
CA ARG A 547 15.71 -1.04 28.99
C ARG A 547 17.05 -1.02 29.73
N PHE A 548 18.11 -0.61 29.04
CA PHE A 548 19.39 -0.34 29.66
C PHE A 548 19.30 0.93 30.52
N SER A 549 19.73 0.86 31.78
CA SER A 549 19.65 1.98 32.71
C SER A 549 20.55 3.17 32.36
N GLY A 550 21.51 2.98 31.46
CA GLY A 550 22.37 4.06 30.95
C GLY A 550 21.80 4.76 29.71
N ASN A 551 20.55 4.50 29.34
CA ASN A 551 19.90 5.17 28.21
C ASN A 551 19.73 6.69 28.44
N PRO A 552 19.73 7.49 27.36
CA PRO A 552 20.02 7.08 25.97
C PRO A 552 21.53 6.89 25.72
N ILE A 553 21.86 5.92 24.87
CA ILE A 553 23.26 5.60 24.51
C ILE A 553 23.84 6.54 23.44
N LEU A 554 23.00 7.19 22.64
CA LEU A 554 23.40 8.25 21.72
C LEU A 554 22.48 9.46 21.85
N LYS A 555 23.11 10.63 22.05
CA LYS A 555 22.49 11.96 22.01
C LYS A 555 23.05 12.75 20.82
N PRO A 556 22.33 13.76 20.31
CA PRO A 556 22.83 14.62 19.23
C PRO A 556 24.03 15.44 19.70
N ARG A 557 24.95 15.76 18.79
CA ARG A 557 26.10 16.65 19.02
C ARG A 557 25.94 17.91 18.18
N PRO A 558 25.17 18.90 18.64
CA PRO A 558 24.81 20.07 17.85
C PRO A 558 25.99 20.95 17.44
N GLU A 559 27.15 20.78 18.07
CA GLU A 559 28.41 21.48 17.79
C GLU A 559 29.23 20.87 16.65
N VAL A 560 28.90 19.65 16.22
CA VAL A 560 29.68 18.92 15.22
C VAL A 560 29.30 19.37 13.81
N GLU A 561 30.31 19.77 13.05
CA GLU A 561 30.16 20.33 11.71
C GLU A 561 30.90 19.52 10.65
N ILE A 562 30.32 19.51 9.46
CA ILE A 562 30.91 18.95 8.24
C ILE A 562 30.91 20.02 7.15
N GLU A 563 31.76 19.83 6.14
CA GLU A 563 31.74 20.65 4.93
C GLU A 563 30.86 19.97 3.88
N VAL A 564 29.89 20.71 3.33
CA VAL A 564 29.01 20.28 2.24
C VAL A 564 29.00 21.37 1.20
N ASN A 565 29.47 21.08 -0.02
CA ASN A 565 29.55 22.06 -1.13
C ASN A 565 30.27 23.37 -0.75
N GLY A 566 31.29 23.29 0.10
CA GLY A 566 32.05 24.46 0.58
C GLY A 566 31.41 25.25 1.73
N GLU A 567 30.26 24.79 2.26
CA GLU A 567 29.58 25.38 3.41
C GLU A 567 29.70 24.51 4.65
N ARG A 568 29.78 25.12 5.83
CA ARG A 568 29.80 24.41 7.12
C ARG A 568 28.39 24.13 7.59
N VAL A 569 28.08 22.85 7.78
CA VAL A 569 26.77 22.37 8.21
C VAL A 569 26.89 21.63 9.53
N ARG A 570 26.08 22.01 10.52
CA ARG A 570 25.86 21.25 11.75
C ARG A 570 24.95 20.07 11.42
N TRP A 571 25.47 18.85 11.41
CA TRP A 571 24.78 17.70 10.80
C TRP A 571 24.08 16.78 11.80
N GLU A 572 24.35 16.90 13.10
CA GLU A 572 23.72 16.09 14.15
C GLU A 572 22.79 16.93 15.04
N ARG A 573 21.69 17.44 14.48
CA ARG A 573 20.65 18.13 15.25
C ARG A 573 19.82 17.14 16.07
N LEU A 574 19.49 16.00 15.48
CA LEU A 574 18.74 14.88 16.08
C LEU A 574 19.43 13.56 15.70
N VAL A 575 19.36 12.54 16.56
CA VAL A 575 19.88 11.20 16.25
C VAL A 575 18.90 10.12 16.67
N TYR A 576 18.44 9.32 15.72
CA TYR A 576 17.39 8.32 15.95
C TYR A 576 17.51 7.20 14.91
N ASN A 577 16.69 6.15 15.05
CA ASN A 577 16.59 5.00 14.12
C ASN A 577 17.94 4.45 13.66
N ALA A 578 18.48 3.47 14.40
CA ALA A 578 19.76 2.85 14.06
C ALA A 578 19.60 1.42 13.53
N GLY A 579 20.31 1.14 12.44
CA GLY A 579 20.66 -0.21 12.04
C GLY A 579 21.87 -0.67 12.84
N ALA A 580 21.95 -1.97 13.12
CA ALA A 580 23.05 -2.54 13.87
C ALA A 580 23.47 -3.88 13.31
N ILE A 581 24.76 -4.17 13.40
CA ILE A 581 25.35 -5.47 13.05
C ILE A 581 26.51 -5.78 13.98
N ARG A 582 26.63 -7.03 14.42
CA ARG A 582 27.73 -7.49 15.27
C ARG A 582 28.66 -8.41 14.49
N ILE A 583 29.94 -8.07 14.49
CA ILE A 583 30.99 -8.75 13.71
C ILE A 583 32.24 -8.81 14.57
N ASP A 584 32.84 -9.99 14.68
CA ASP A 584 34.05 -10.26 15.46
C ASP A 584 33.94 -9.72 16.90
N GLY A 585 32.75 -9.82 17.50
CA GLY A 585 32.48 -9.36 18.86
C GLY A 585 32.39 -7.84 19.04
N ILE A 586 32.31 -7.07 17.96
CA ILE A 586 32.06 -5.62 17.99
C ILE A 586 30.70 -5.33 17.38
N THR A 587 29.87 -4.58 18.09
CA THR A 587 28.60 -4.08 17.56
C THR A 587 28.83 -2.74 16.86
N TYR A 588 28.52 -2.69 15.57
CA TYR A 588 28.51 -1.49 14.75
C TYR A 588 27.08 -0.97 14.62
N ILE A 589 26.91 0.32 14.90
CA ILE A 589 25.62 1.00 14.97
C ILE A 589 25.63 2.11 13.91
N LEU A 590 24.86 1.93 12.85
CA LEU A 590 24.64 2.93 11.82
C LEU A 590 23.38 3.72 12.18
N TYR A 591 23.54 4.97 12.60
CA TYR A 591 22.43 5.79 13.09
C TYR A 591 22.05 6.87 12.09
N ARG A 592 20.75 7.15 11.97
CA ARG A 592 20.29 8.34 11.25
C ARG A 592 20.54 9.58 12.09
N ALA A 593 21.04 10.63 11.45
CA ALA A 593 21.15 11.95 12.01
C ALA A 593 20.52 12.98 11.06
N LEU A 594 19.63 13.82 11.60
CA LEU A 594 19.06 14.94 10.86
C LEU A 594 19.92 16.18 11.09
N GLY A 595 20.36 16.84 10.01
CA GLY A 595 21.11 18.08 10.08
C GLY A 595 20.24 19.33 10.25
N TYR A 596 20.88 20.45 10.60
CA TYR A 596 20.20 21.76 10.64
C TYR A 596 19.83 22.29 9.25
N ASP A 597 20.46 21.75 8.21
CA ASP A 597 20.08 21.96 6.81
C ASP A 597 18.77 21.24 6.44
N GLY A 598 18.27 20.35 7.30
CA GLY A 598 17.08 19.55 7.07
C GLY A 598 17.39 18.25 6.30
N ILE A 599 18.65 17.83 6.22
CA ILE A 599 19.06 16.65 5.47
C ILE A 599 19.46 15.50 6.40
N SER A 600 18.86 14.32 6.20
CA SER A 600 19.23 13.10 6.92
C SER A 600 20.46 12.42 6.32
N ARG A 601 21.36 11.98 7.21
CA ARG A 601 22.61 11.27 6.88
C ARG A 601 22.81 10.09 7.84
N ILE A 602 23.65 9.12 7.46
CA ILE A 602 23.96 7.98 8.34
C ILE A 602 25.34 8.17 8.97
N GLY A 603 25.36 8.21 10.30
CA GLY A 603 26.57 8.18 11.12
C GLY A 603 26.94 6.76 11.57
N LEU A 604 28.13 6.63 12.14
CA LEU A 604 28.65 5.36 12.67
C LEU A 604 29.01 5.51 14.15
N ALA A 605 28.66 4.51 14.94
CA ALA A 605 29.22 4.28 16.26
C ALA A 605 29.56 2.80 16.43
N TRP A 606 30.45 2.46 17.36
CA TRP A 606 30.73 1.07 17.70
C TRP A 606 30.90 0.85 19.19
N SER A 607 30.65 -0.38 19.62
CA SER A 607 30.69 -0.79 21.01
C SER A 607 31.03 -2.28 21.13
N ARG A 608 31.97 -2.62 22.02
CA ARG A 608 32.34 -4.02 22.30
C ARG A 608 31.29 -4.75 23.12
N ASP A 609 30.71 -4.09 24.12
CA ASP A 609 29.66 -4.65 24.98
C ASP A 609 28.24 -4.38 24.45
N GLY A 610 28.12 -3.53 23.42
CA GLY A 610 26.87 -3.11 22.80
C GLY A 610 26.07 -2.08 23.60
N LEU A 611 26.56 -1.65 24.77
CA LEU A 611 25.88 -0.76 25.70
C LEU A 611 26.60 0.59 25.86
N HIS A 612 27.93 0.58 25.81
CA HIS A 612 28.77 1.77 25.95
C HIS A 612 29.54 2.05 24.65
N ILE A 613 29.43 3.27 24.13
CA ILE A 613 30.04 3.65 22.85
C ILE A 613 31.56 3.79 23.01
N ASP A 614 32.31 2.94 22.31
CA ASP A 614 33.78 2.96 22.27
C ASP A 614 34.31 4.00 21.26
N GLY A 615 33.55 4.28 20.20
CA GLY A 615 33.91 5.30 19.23
C GLY A 615 32.77 5.73 18.32
N ARG A 616 32.86 6.97 17.83
CA ARG A 616 31.85 7.65 17.03
C ARG A 616 32.49 8.81 16.25
N PRO A 617 32.70 8.69 14.92
CA PRO A 617 33.30 9.75 14.11
C PRO A 617 32.50 11.05 14.17
N SER A 618 33.15 12.19 13.92
CA SER A 618 32.50 13.51 13.87
C SER A 618 31.87 13.83 12.50
N TYR A 619 31.83 12.86 11.61
CA TYR A 619 31.34 12.99 10.24
C TYR A 619 30.47 11.77 9.87
N PRO A 620 29.51 11.91 8.95
CA PRO A 620 28.69 10.79 8.48
C PRO A 620 29.51 9.85 7.60
N ILE A 621 29.11 8.58 7.57
CA ILE A 621 29.70 7.55 6.70
C ILE A 621 28.87 7.27 5.44
N PHE A 622 27.68 7.88 5.33
CA PHE A 622 26.81 7.79 4.17
C PHE A 622 26.02 9.09 4.03
N CYS A 623 26.14 9.73 2.86
CA CYS A 623 25.53 11.02 2.53
C CYS A 623 24.59 10.88 1.33
N PRO A 624 23.56 11.72 1.20
CA PRO A 624 22.62 11.64 0.08
C PRO A 624 23.19 12.21 -1.22
N GLU A 625 22.70 11.69 -2.33
CA GLU A 625 23.05 12.04 -3.70
C GLU A 625 21.78 12.04 -4.57
N ILE A 626 21.64 13.06 -5.41
CA ILE A 626 20.45 13.27 -6.24
C ILE A 626 20.20 12.13 -7.24
N GLU A 627 21.27 11.50 -7.74
CA GLU A 627 21.21 10.38 -8.69
C GLU A 627 20.46 9.16 -8.12
N TYR A 628 20.44 9.02 -6.79
CA TYR A 628 19.80 7.90 -6.10
C TYR A 628 18.45 8.26 -5.46
N TYR A 629 17.85 9.39 -5.85
CA TYR A 629 16.55 9.85 -5.36
C TYR A 629 16.51 10.11 -3.85
N GLU A 630 17.65 10.50 -3.28
CA GLU A 630 17.79 10.79 -1.84
C GLU A 630 17.58 12.28 -1.54
N LEU A 631 17.37 13.10 -2.58
CA LEU A 631 17.10 14.53 -2.47
C LEU A 631 15.92 14.92 -3.40
N PRO A 632 15.21 16.01 -3.07
CA PRO A 632 14.26 16.65 -3.98
C PRO A 632 14.89 17.08 -5.31
N GLU A 633 14.06 17.29 -6.33
CA GLU A 633 14.47 18.06 -7.52
C GLU A 633 14.66 19.56 -7.18
N ASP A 634 13.87 20.11 -6.24
CA ASP A 634 13.99 21.49 -5.73
C ASP A 634 13.93 21.52 -4.19
N GLU A 635 15.10 21.57 -3.55
CA GLU A 635 15.24 21.61 -2.09
C GLU A 635 14.67 22.89 -1.47
N GLU A 636 14.79 24.02 -2.15
CA GLU A 636 14.34 25.32 -1.65
C GLU A 636 12.81 25.42 -1.71
N ASP A 637 12.18 24.84 -2.73
CA ASP A 637 10.73 24.72 -2.76
C ASP A 637 10.19 23.88 -1.62
N ARG A 638 10.80 22.71 -1.36
CA ARG A 638 10.42 21.86 -0.22
C ARG A 638 10.63 22.58 1.11
N ARG A 639 11.70 23.35 1.25
CA ARG A 639 11.95 24.18 2.44
C ARG A 639 10.84 25.22 2.64
N ARG A 640 10.43 25.93 1.58
CA ARG A 640 9.32 26.90 1.63
C ARG A 640 8.00 26.22 1.99
N ASP A 641 7.72 25.06 1.42
CA ASP A 641 6.51 24.28 1.73
C ASP A 641 6.47 23.88 3.21
N HIS A 642 7.58 23.39 3.76
CA HIS A 642 7.66 23.00 5.16
C HIS A 642 7.48 24.18 6.11
N LEU A 643 8.11 25.32 5.81
CA LEU A 643 7.90 26.55 6.58
C LEU A 643 6.43 27.00 6.55
N ARG A 644 5.76 26.89 5.40
CA ARG A 644 4.35 27.22 5.24
C ARG A 644 3.43 26.28 6.03
N ASN A 645 3.67 24.97 5.97
CA ASN A 645 2.77 23.96 6.53
C ASN A 645 3.02 23.67 8.02
N TYR A 646 4.26 23.83 8.48
CA TYR A 646 4.68 23.45 9.84
C TYR A 646 5.30 24.59 10.65
N GLY A 647 5.50 25.78 10.07
CA GLY A 647 6.17 26.90 10.72
C GLY A 647 7.68 26.71 10.93
N MET A 648 8.23 25.59 10.49
CA MET A 648 9.64 25.24 10.59
C MET A 648 10.05 24.27 9.48
N CYS A 649 11.33 24.29 9.11
CA CYS A 649 11.89 23.24 8.27
C CYS A 649 12.08 21.97 9.11
N ARG A 650 11.28 20.93 8.79
CA ARG A 650 11.41 19.61 9.40
C ARG A 650 12.53 18.81 8.74
N GLU A 651 12.26 18.27 7.56
CA GLU A 651 13.20 17.44 6.80
C GLU A 651 12.96 17.60 5.30
N ILE A 652 14.00 17.83 4.52
CA ILE A 652 13.91 18.14 3.08
C ILE A 652 14.25 16.93 2.23
N GLY A 653 15.22 16.14 2.68
CA GLY A 653 15.64 14.92 2.01
C GLY A 653 16.66 14.16 2.83
N GLY A 654 17.15 13.04 2.31
CA GLY A 654 18.29 12.33 2.88
C GLY A 654 18.20 10.81 2.81
N CYS A 655 19.14 10.19 3.50
CA CYS A 655 19.19 8.74 3.72
C CYS A 655 18.71 8.44 5.14
N GLU A 656 17.62 7.69 5.29
CA GLU A 656 17.00 7.44 6.61
C GLU A 656 16.93 5.96 6.98
N ASP A 657 16.76 5.70 8.28
CA ASP A 657 16.32 4.41 8.82
C ASP A 657 17.14 3.20 8.29
N PRO A 658 18.47 3.18 8.46
CA PRO A 658 19.33 2.14 7.89
C PRO A 658 19.08 0.79 8.55
N ARG A 659 19.13 -0.30 7.79
CA ARG A 659 18.93 -1.69 8.23
C ARG A 659 20.01 -2.56 7.60
N LEU A 660 20.77 -3.29 8.41
CA LEU A 660 22.00 -3.94 7.97
C LEU A 660 21.86 -5.46 7.92
N THR A 661 22.34 -6.06 6.84
CA THR A 661 22.35 -7.51 6.65
C THR A 661 23.66 -7.93 5.98
N LEU A 662 24.41 -8.83 6.62
CA LEU A 662 25.64 -9.39 6.03
C LEU A 662 25.28 -10.61 5.19
N ILE A 663 25.57 -10.55 3.89
CA ILE A 663 25.34 -11.62 2.93
C ILE A 663 26.63 -11.86 2.14
N GLY A 664 27.25 -13.02 2.35
CA GLY A 664 28.60 -13.29 1.87
C GLY A 664 29.59 -12.26 2.43
N ASP A 665 30.40 -11.66 1.56
CA ASP A 665 31.43 -10.69 1.96
C ASP A 665 30.93 -9.23 1.96
N TYR A 666 29.62 -9.00 1.89
CA TYR A 666 29.02 -7.66 1.77
C TYR A 666 28.03 -7.37 2.89
N ILE A 667 28.17 -6.19 3.49
CA ILE A 667 27.12 -5.59 4.31
C ILE A 667 26.17 -4.88 3.34
N TYR A 668 24.96 -5.40 3.23
CA TYR A 668 23.85 -4.74 2.55
C TYR A 668 23.14 -3.83 3.54
N MET A 669 22.78 -2.64 3.08
CA MET A 669 22.00 -1.67 3.82
C MET A 669 20.75 -1.34 3.03
N THR A 670 19.59 -1.76 3.52
CA THR A 670 18.32 -1.17 3.10
C THR A 670 18.07 0.09 3.91
N TYR A 671 17.63 1.15 3.24
CA TYR A 671 17.39 2.46 3.85
C TYR A 671 16.28 3.19 3.10
N THR A 672 15.77 4.27 3.68
CA THR A 672 14.83 5.16 2.99
C THR A 672 15.62 6.20 2.20
N ALA A 673 15.46 6.23 0.88
CA ALA A 673 15.81 7.37 0.05
C ALA A 673 14.66 8.37 0.13
N TYR A 674 14.85 9.45 0.88
CA TYR A 674 13.84 10.50 1.07
C TYR A 674 14.07 11.63 0.06
N GLY A 675 13.61 11.43 -1.18
CA GLY A 675 13.68 12.45 -2.24
C GLY A 675 12.33 13.12 -2.50
N GLU A 676 11.91 13.15 -3.77
CA GLU A 676 10.55 13.54 -4.17
C GLU A 676 9.46 12.67 -3.52
N ILE A 677 9.76 11.38 -3.40
CA ILE A 677 8.89 10.36 -2.80
C ILE A 677 9.78 9.55 -1.84
N PRO A 678 9.33 9.19 -0.63
CA PRO A 678 10.07 8.27 0.23
C PRO A 678 10.07 6.85 -0.37
N GLN A 679 11.24 6.28 -0.58
CA GLN A 679 11.36 4.96 -1.20
C GLN A 679 12.35 4.06 -0.48
N LEU A 680 12.09 2.75 -0.47
CA LEU A 680 13.06 1.75 -0.04
C LEU A 680 14.20 1.66 -1.07
N ALA A 681 15.41 1.95 -0.62
CA ALA A 681 16.64 1.89 -1.40
C ALA A 681 17.63 0.88 -0.83
N LEU A 682 18.59 0.48 -1.67
CA LEU A 682 19.64 -0.47 -1.32
C LEU A 682 21.03 0.14 -1.57
N ALA A 683 21.94 -0.12 -0.64
CA ALA A 683 23.37 0.10 -0.82
C ALA A 683 24.15 -1.10 -0.26
N LYS A 684 25.41 -1.23 -0.64
CA LYS A 684 26.30 -2.27 -0.11
C LYS A 684 27.73 -1.80 0.00
N ILE A 685 28.45 -2.38 0.95
CA ILE A 685 29.90 -2.20 1.14
C ILE A 685 30.53 -3.55 1.43
N LYS A 686 31.74 -3.80 0.93
CA LYS A 686 32.48 -5.02 1.25
C LYS A 686 32.89 -5.00 2.72
N LEU A 687 32.81 -6.14 3.41
CA LEU A 687 33.09 -6.24 4.83
C LEU A 687 34.52 -5.77 5.19
N ASP A 688 35.53 -6.24 4.46
CA ASP A 688 36.92 -5.85 4.69
C ASP A 688 37.13 -4.33 4.57
N ASP A 689 36.47 -3.73 3.58
CA ASP A 689 36.52 -2.31 3.29
C ASP A 689 35.83 -1.50 4.40
N PHE A 690 34.67 -1.96 4.89
CA PHE A 690 33.99 -1.37 6.04
C PHE A 690 34.89 -1.40 7.29
N LEU A 691 35.46 -2.57 7.61
CA LEU A 691 36.35 -2.73 8.77
C LEU A 691 37.64 -1.91 8.64
N ARG A 692 38.19 -1.77 7.43
CA ARG A 692 39.31 -0.86 7.15
C ARG A 692 38.90 0.59 7.42
N GLY A 693 37.74 1.01 6.90
CA GLY A 693 37.21 2.35 7.08
C GLY A 693 37.05 2.73 8.55
N VAL A 694 36.55 1.81 9.39
CA VAL A 694 36.45 2.02 10.86
C VAL A 694 37.81 2.39 11.48
N ARG A 695 38.91 1.79 11.00
CA ARG A 695 40.25 1.96 11.57
C ARG A 695 41.01 3.14 11.00
N GLU A 696 40.82 3.44 9.71
CA GLU A 696 41.74 4.27 8.94
C GLU A 696 41.11 5.57 8.45
N PHE A 697 39.79 5.62 8.24
CA PHE A 697 39.17 6.76 7.57
C PHE A 697 39.00 7.95 8.49
N SER A 698 39.03 9.14 7.88
CA SER A 698 38.99 10.43 8.58
C SER A 698 37.98 11.42 8.00
N SER A 699 37.28 11.04 6.92
CA SER A 699 36.31 11.89 6.23
C SER A 699 35.17 11.11 5.60
N SER A 700 34.03 11.78 5.35
CA SER A 700 32.89 11.19 4.62
C SER A 700 33.23 10.79 3.18
N GLN A 701 34.12 11.54 2.52
CA GLN A 701 34.54 11.30 1.14
C GLN A 701 35.09 9.88 0.96
N GLU A 702 36.01 9.47 1.85
CA GLU A 702 36.63 8.14 1.81
C GLU A 702 35.59 7.02 1.92
N TRP A 703 34.55 7.19 2.74
CA TRP A 703 33.46 6.23 2.86
C TRP A 703 32.59 6.17 1.60
N MET A 704 32.26 7.33 1.04
CA MET A 704 31.41 7.43 -0.15
C MET A 704 32.04 6.78 -1.39
N GLU A 705 33.38 6.73 -1.46
CA GLU A 705 34.10 6.03 -2.55
C GLU A 705 33.96 4.50 -2.49
N LEU A 706 33.60 3.92 -1.34
CA LEU A 706 33.49 2.47 -1.14
C LEU A 706 32.04 1.96 -1.13
N TRP A 707 31.09 2.80 -0.75
CA TRP A 707 29.69 2.44 -0.84
C TRP A 707 29.26 2.30 -2.29
N THR A 708 28.70 1.15 -2.64
CA THR A 708 27.95 0.99 -3.89
C THR A 708 26.48 1.24 -3.59
N LYS A 709 25.93 2.35 -4.09
CA LYS A 709 24.50 2.62 -4.02
C LYS A 709 23.78 2.02 -5.23
N ASN A 710 22.68 1.35 -4.96
CA ASN A 710 21.81 0.78 -5.99
C ASN A 710 20.55 1.64 -6.24
N GLY A 711 20.24 2.57 -5.32
CA GLY A 711 19.04 3.40 -5.40
C GLY A 711 17.76 2.63 -5.03
N PRO A 712 16.57 3.17 -5.39
CA PRO A 712 15.29 2.57 -5.04
C PRO A 712 15.09 1.18 -5.65
N ILE A 713 14.73 0.19 -4.83
CA ILE A 713 14.56 -1.22 -5.23
C ILE A 713 13.29 -1.38 -6.10
N PHE A 714 12.24 -0.64 -5.75
CA PHE A 714 10.94 -0.69 -6.41
C PHE A 714 10.62 0.70 -6.97
N TYR A 715 11.36 1.18 -7.97
CA TYR A 715 11.15 2.54 -8.49
C TYR A 715 9.95 2.64 -9.46
N PRO A 716 9.08 3.67 -9.38
CA PRO A 716 8.92 4.68 -8.33
C PRO A 716 7.80 4.34 -7.32
N MET A 717 8.06 3.52 -6.30
CA MET A 717 7.08 3.12 -5.28
C MET A 717 7.25 3.91 -4.00
N ASP A 718 6.17 4.59 -3.59
CA ASP A 718 6.00 5.26 -2.29
C ASP A 718 5.78 4.21 -1.19
N ASP A 719 6.82 3.44 -0.92
CA ASP A 719 6.93 2.47 0.16
C ASP A 719 8.39 2.40 0.62
N LYS A 720 8.60 2.57 1.92
CA LYS A 720 9.92 2.58 2.58
C LYS A 720 10.11 1.47 3.60
N ASP A 721 9.07 0.68 3.84
CA ASP A 721 9.04 -0.33 4.90
C ASP A 721 9.50 -1.69 4.33
N GLY A 722 10.81 -1.94 4.38
CA GLY A 722 11.38 -3.22 3.92
C GLY A 722 12.65 -3.61 4.67
N VAL A 723 12.92 -4.92 4.66
CA VAL A 723 14.12 -5.55 5.24
C VAL A 723 14.61 -6.64 4.30
N LEU A 724 15.87 -7.01 4.43
CA LEU A 724 16.43 -8.18 3.76
C LEU A 724 16.48 -9.38 4.71
N PHE A 725 16.09 -10.54 4.20
CA PHE A 725 16.37 -11.81 4.85
C PHE A 725 17.83 -12.21 4.48
N PRO A 726 18.65 -12.65 5.45
CA PRO A 726 20.06 -13.02 5.21
C PRO A 726 20.29 -14.21 4.27
N GLU A 727 19.24 -15.00 3.98
CA GLU A 727 19.21 -16.19 3.13
C GLU A 727 18.03 -16.09 2.16
#